data_AF-A0A7X9AW70-F1
#
_entry.id   AF-A0A7X9AW70-F1
#
_cell.length_a   1.000
_cell.length_b   1.000
_cell.length_c   1.000
_cell.angle_alpha   90.00
_cell.angle_beta   90.00
_cell.angle_gamma   90.00
#
_symmetry.space_group_name_H-M   'P 1'
#
loop_
_entity.id
_entity.type
_entity.pdbx_description
1 polymer ?
#
loop_
_entity_poly.entity_id
_entity_poly.type
_entity_poly.pdbx_seq_one_letter_code
_entity_poly.pdbx_strand_id
1 'polypeptide(L)'
;MLRRIFLIAVLPLVMYAQPQPAEFSGNYCDPFKDAFEGLFTEVATHNDDFALPAEGTKILVWSNAGGTFPQSAGNIQSLLEFVQNGGLFFLCEGAPSQAFRNGEDVFDLSPGANLLGAKRYTYGNPDSVLRGVGLELFTEEQNPYDGLEHNHPGLGSLSSMVVLMGTETVAKLGVNRIGSGALVYSSFAPTDPSYAAALRTLLIKLLDPDELQRLFPKPDSNQAVIVNDQVLHLALAEDGRNSTMNSLLPQLLEADNFAPIIGEPSLLIHVGRTAYVNSLNLDFDSLHPYGYYIVMRDGKNLVLAGKNNTGTDYAVIDFLKRHLGYRRFLGTQALNEIIPKQQKLALPATLELREEPSIHSYLLAWGGDTAFFGRNSRLTCQATHALDSLVPPAKYGESHPEYFPLINGERVKVVNGEITGPWNPCISSLEPNLNTLVTEYADAYFSDHPDNLGLPMGVNDGGGDCQCQACRAELAQSGNQYARFYSMAAVELAKKYPNKLLSFIAYSAAATKAPRCVTMTPNVLVEITGMDKMGAYDLFPAWYDCGIRNFGLYDYIYTFGNGYVIPRYYPRAMASTWKEAKNEYNLQTMWMELYPVTGVFDAPRQYVLDEIAWDIDADVEELLDDFFHCMYQEAALPVKRFFDLHEQVYLRKKDWKRPISGWQNFTQMNEYTWEDLQKMEQELDNAEQIALQGLPKQRLEALRKLWRFSELRIQGNILTRELDAMRNINSDAMAEKLVALIKRGYQNIADSEAYTMSAEEENLIFIDPGNNGLEQLKKFSYLLPLPNFELYSEPALERLSEYLLNNGKDLPAFYQAHAAKSSDEKTRAALLTQVYMRQHDLVNLVQNPSFEDNTGAGQEPPYPTSLEGVSHWYSWAFDNSITRFFLNSETAHSGTYSCAIGELQINGAIISYVEIQPNCRYRLTFWVRRNRGDEGFGMGSASIRMQNETGWLDDGSAISIAYPPECENQWVKCSTIFSAPNVPATALILLSAAKQAPDAWTAFDDVSLEKIYEPTP
;
A
#
# COMPACT_ATOMS: atom_id res chain seq x y z
N MET A 1 -58.70 32.29 31.11
CA MET A 1 -59.80 32.72 31.99
C MET A 1 -59.64 32.04 33.36
N LEU A 2 -59.63 32.85 34.42
CA LEU A 2 -59.90 32.61 35.85
C LEU A 2 -59.89 31.20 36.51
N ARG A 3 -59.24 31.18 37.69
CA ARG A 3 -59.68 30.71 39.04
C ARG A 3 -59.59 29.19 39.39
N ARG A 4 -58.79 28.85 40.45
CA ARG A 4 -59.16 28.51 41.87
C ARG A 4 -59.57 27.00 42.01
N ILE A 5 -59.36 26.19 43.07
CA ILE A 5 -59.13 26.35 44.53
C ILE A 5 -59.03 24.93 45.18
N PHE A 6 -58.29 24.78 46.29
CA PHE A 6 -58.55 23.93 47.51
C PHE A 6 -58.45 22.38 47.46
N LEU A 7 -58.19 21.62 48.56
CA LEU A 7 -57.66 21.80 49.93
C LEU A 7 -57.50 20.39 50.60
N ILE A 8 -56.46 20.23 51.43
CA ILE A 8 -56.32 19.56 52.76
C ILE A 8 -57.22 18.38 53.20
N ALA A 9 -56.58 17.32 53.78
CA ALA A 9 -56.75 16.74 55.15
C ALA A 9 -56.20 15.29 55.16
N VAL A 10 -55.22 14.79 55.95
CA VAL A 10 -54.82 14.85 57.39
C VAL A 10 -55.53 13.82 58.31
N LEU A 11 -54.81 12.71 58.60
CA LEU A 11 -54.69 11.86 59.83
C LEU A 11 -55.90 11.00 60.33
N PRO A 12 -55.73 10.01 61.26
CA PRO A 12 -54.67 8.97 61.42
C PRO A 12 -55.08 7.60 62.08
N LEU A 13 -54.06 6.71 62.23
CA LEU A 13 -53.79 5.74 63.35
C LEU A 13 -54.66 4.46 63.46
N VAL A 14 -54.18 3.22 63.71
CA VAL A 14 -53.05 2.69 64.53
C VAL A 14 -52.59 1.28 64.03
N MET A 15 -51.28 0.92 64.09
CA MET A 15 -50.74 -0.28 64.80
C MET A 15 -49.26 -0.68 64.47
N TYR A 16 -48.59 -1.22 65.52
CA TYR A 16 -47.35 -2.03 65.64
C TYR A 16 -45.97 -1.41 65.31
N ALA A 17 -45.07 -1.44 66.31
CA ALA A 17 -43.64 -1.15 66.17
C ALA A 17 -42.88 -2.37 65.62
N GLN A 18 -42.09 -2.16 64.58
CA GLN A 18 -41.21 -3.15 63.93
C GLN A 18 -39.77 -3.10 64.49
N PRO A 19 -38.96 -4.18 64.36
CA PRO A 19 -37.53 -4.15 64.64
C PRO A 19 -36.79 -3.19 63.69
N GLN A 20 -35.71 -2.57 64.15
CA GLN A 20 -34.85 -1.72 63.32
C GLN A 20 -34.00 -2.55 62.33
N PRO A 21 -33.66 -2.01 61.15
CA PRO A 21 -32.90 -2.73 60.12
C PRO A 21 -31.45 -3.06 60.55
N ALA A 22 -30.94 -4.21 60.09
CA ALA A 22 -29.58 -4.67 60.35
C ALA A 22 -28.57 -3.90 59.48
N GLU A 23 -27.54 -3.27 60.08
CA GLU A 23 -26.52 -2.52 59.33
C GLU A 23 -25.39 -3.42 58.76
N PHE A 24 -25.26 -4.66 59.23
CA PHE A 24 -24.18 -5.61 58.90
C PHE A 24 -24.68 -7.05 58.67
N SER A 25 -24.05 -7.77 57.73
CA SER A 25 -24.26 -9.21 57.47
C SER A 25 -22.98 -9.85 56.96
N GLY A 26 -22.83 -11.18 57.05
CA GLY A 26 -21.73 -11.90 56.37
C GLY A 26 -21.06 -13.01 57.19
N ASN A 27 -19.92 -13.46 56.71
CA ASN A 27 -19.15 -14.56 57.26
C ASN A 27 -17.82 -14.05 57.83
N TYR A 28 -17.82 -13.63 59.08
CA TYR A 28 -16.70 -12.92 59.72
C TYR A 28 -16.17 -13.67 60.93
N CYS A 29 -14.89 -13.46 61.24
CA CYS A 29 -14.20 -14.07 62.38
C CYS A 29 -14.40 -13.26 63.67
N ASP A 30 -14.19 -13.88 64.84
CA ASP A 30 -14.29 -13.21 66.14
C ASP A 30 -13.44 -11.91 66.24
N PRO A 31 -12.20 -11.84 65.71
CA PRO A 31 -11.44 -10.59 65.67
C PRO A 31 -12.14 -9.45 64.93
N PHE A 32 -12.89 -9.74 63.86
CA PHE A 32 -13.66 -8.73 63.14
C PHE A 32 -14.86 -8.26 63.97
N LYS A 33 -15.53 -9.18 64.65
CA LYS A 33 -16.64 -8.83 65.54
C LYS A 33 -16.19 -7.89 66.66
N ASP A 34 -15.04 -8.18 67.26
CA ASP A 34 -14.47 -7.38 68.35
C ASP A 34 -13.94 -6.02 67.86
N ALA A 35 -13.26 -6.00 66.71
CA ALA A 35 -12.66 -4.79 66.13
C ALA A 35 -13.67 -3.69 65.76
N PHE A 36 -14.90 -4.06 65.42
CA PHE A 36 -15.93 -3.13 64.96
C PHE A 36 -17.13 -3.06 65.92
N GLU A 37 -16.95 -3.49 67.18
CA GLU A 37 -17.99 -3.48 68.21
C GLU A 37 -18.68 -2.09 68.31
N GLY A 38 -20.01 -2.07 68.32
CA GLY A 38 -20.82 -0.85 68.34
C GLY A 38 -21.11 -0.22 66.97
N LEU A 39 -20.57 -0.74 65.87
CA LEU A 39 -21.09 -0.49 64.51
C LEU A 39 -22.16 -1.52 64.07
N PHE A 40 -22.43 -2.54 64.89
CA PHE A 40 -23.34 -3.66 64.58
C PHE A 40 -24.70 -3.51 65.26
N THR A 41 -25.80 -3.84 64.57
CA THR A 41 -27.16 -3.92 65.16
C THR A 41 -27.73 -5.36 65.25
N GLU A 42 -27.31 -6.30 64.38
CA GLU A 42 -27.56 -7.76 64.51
C GLU A 42 -26.42 -8.57 63.88
N VAL A 43 -26.24 -9.83 64.32
CA VAL A 43 -25.16 -10.76 63.91
C VAL A 43 -25.81 -11.99 63.26
N ALA A 44 -25.65 -12.18 61.95
CA ALA A 44 -26.08 -13.39 61.25
C ALA A 44 -24.88 -14.24 60.81
N THR A 45 -24.77 -15.45 61.33
CA THR A 45 -23.83 -16.48 60.84
C THR A 45 -24.53 -17.31 59.77
N HIS A 46 -24.06 -17.26 58.52
CA HIS A 46 -24.59 -18.10 57.45
C HIS A 46 -23.88 -19.46 57.44
N ASN A 47 -24.62 -20.53 57.73
CA ASN A 47 -24.18 -21.90 57.44
C ASN A 47 -24.57 -22.23 55.99
N ASP A 48 -23.55 -22.47 55.17
CA ASP A 48 -23.49 -23.21 53.89
C ASP A 48 -24.33 -22.80 52.66
N ASP A 49 -25.32 -21.90 52.74
CA ASP A 49 -26.01 -21.34 51.55
C ASP A 49 -25.89 -19.80 51.49
N PHE A 50 -25.22 -19.27 50.47
CA PHE A 50 -25.15 -17.82 50.23
C PHE A 50 -26.51 -17.28 49.82
N ALA A 51 -27.08 -16.43 50.68
CA ALA A 51 -28.20 -15.57 50.35
C ALA A 51 -27.75 -14.11 50.52
N LEU A 52 -28.22 -13.24 49.63
CA LEU A 52 -28.03 -11.79 49.81
C LEU A 52 -28.63 -11.34 51.17
N PRO A 53 -28.03 -10.36 51.85
CA PRO A 53 -28.47 -9.92 53.17
C PRO A 53 -29.92 -9.41 53.20
N ALA A 54 -30.51 -9.35 54.40
CA ALA A 54 -31.82 -8.75 54.62
C ALA A 54 -31.85 -7.26 54.18
N GLU A 55 -33.03 -6.79 53.77
CA GLU A 55 -33.29 -5.41 53.32
C GLU A 55 -32.77 -4.40 54.37
N GLY A 56 -31.88 -3.49 53.95
CA GLY A 56 -31.26 -2.47 54.82
C GLY A 56 -29.80 -2.70 55.20
N THR A 57 -29.19 -3.83 54.84
CA THR A 57 -27.76 -4.10 55.08
C THR A 57 -26.86 -3.12 54.33
N LYS A 58 -25.90 -2.52 55.03
CA LYS A 58 -24.94 -1.54 54.45
C LYS A 58 -23.54 -2.12 54.26
N ILE A 59 -23.10 -3.02 55.13
CA ILE A 59 -21.77 -3.65 55.04
C ILE A 59 -21.90 -5.17 55.05
N LEU A 60 -21.33 -5.81 54.03
CA LEU A 60 -21.18 -7.26 53.92
C LEU A 60 -19.72 -7.63 54.14
N VAL A 61 -19.43 -8.57 55.06
CA VAL A 61 -18.05 -8.93 55.43
C VAL A 61 -17.78 -10.40 55.13
N TRP A 62 -16.59 -10.71 54.63
CA TRP A 62 -16.15 -12.10 54.41
C TRP A 62 -14.68 -12.32 54.76
N SER A 63 -14.41 -13.34 55.59
CA SER A 63 -13.07 -13.82 55.92
C SER A 63 -12.91 -15.32 55.63
N ASN A 64 -11.66 -15.77 55.42
CA ASN A 64 -11.32 -17.19 55.20
C ASN A 64 -11.66 -18.11 56.39
N ALA A 65 -11.73 -17.57 57.61
CA ALA A 65 -12.09 -18.34 58.81
C ALA A 65 -13.58 -18.73 58.88
N GLY A 66 -14.40 -18.26 57.93
CA GLY A 66 -15.85 -18.40 57.94
C GLY A 66 -16.45 -19.63 57.23
N GLY A 67 -15.73 -20.29 56.32
CA GLY A 67 -16.27 -21.40 55.50
C GLY A 67 -16.26 -21.12 53.99
N THR A 68 -16.78 -22.06 53.19
CA THR A 68 -16.64 -22.07 51.71
C THR A 68 -17.59 -21.10 51.00
N PHE A 69 -17.08 -20.37 50.00
CA PHE A 69 -17.86 -19.47 49.14
C PHE A 69 -18.53 -20.23 47.98
N PRO A 70 -19.82 -19.98 47.67
CA PRO A 70 -20.46 -20.59 46.50
C PRO A 70 -20.11 -19.83 45.22
N GLN A 71 -19.38 -20.51 44.33
CA GLN A 71 -18.67 -19.96 43.17
C GLN A 71 -19.54 -19.69 41.92
N SER A 72 -20.87 -19.60 42.04
CA SER A 72 -21.71 -19.41 40.85
C SER A 72 -21.59 -17.98 40.31
N ALA A 73 -21.62 -17.83 38.98
CA ALA A 73 -21.67 -16.52 38.33
C ALA A 73 -22.85 -15.66 38.82
N GLY A 74 -23.98 -16.29 39.18
CA GLY A 74 -25.14 -15.62 39.76
C GLY A 74 -24.88 -14.99 41.14
N ASN A 75 -24.07 -15.62 41.98
CA ASN A 75 -23.73 -15.08 43.31
C ASN A 75 -22.79 -13.88 43.20
N ILE A 76 -21.79 -13.98 42.31
CA ILE A 76 -20.86 -12.87 42.04
C ILE A 76 -21.62 -11.67 41.48
N GLN A 77 -22.57 -11.90 40.56
CA GLN A 77 -23.44 -10.87 40.02
C GLN A 77 -24.32 -10.22 41.09
N SER A 78 -24.91 -11.03 41.99
CA SER A 78 -25.72 -10.54 43.10
C SER A 78 -24.91 -9.65 44.06
N LEU A 79 -23.66 -10.03 44.36
CA LEU A 79 -22.73 -9.20 45.16
C LEU A 79 -22.37 -7.90 44.44
N LEU A 80 -22.14 -7.98 43.14
CA LEU A 80 -21.86 -6.80 42.34
C LEU A 80 -23.01 -5.80 42.40
N GLU A 81 -24.26 -6.27 42.28
CA GLU A 81 -25.47 -5.45 42.41
C GLU A 81 -25.61 -4.85 43.81
N PHE A 82 -25.30 -5.61 44.87
CA PHE A 82 -25.27 -5.08 46.24
C PHE A 82 -24.30 -3.90 46.37
N VAL A 83 -23.06 -4.06 45.90
CA VAL A 83 -22.05 -3.00 45.97
C VAL A 83 -22.44 -1.81 45.08
N GLN A 84 -22.90 -2.05 43.85
CA GLN A 84 -23.37 -1.01 42.94
C GLN A 84 -24.44 -0.11 43.57
N ASN A 85 -25.32 -0.69 44.39
CA ASN A 85 -26.44 0.00 45.04
C ASN A 85 -26.09 0.66 46.39
N GLY A 86 -24.81 0.82 46.73
CA GLY A 86 -24.39 1.51 47.95
C GLY A 86 -23.84 0.62 49.06
N GLY A 87 -23.85 -0.70 48.86
CA GLY A 87 -23.27 -1.64 49.82
C GLY A 87 -21.75 -1.56 49.86
N LEU A 88 -21.17 -1.75 51.04
CA LEU A 88 -19.73 -2.00 51.18
C LEU A 88 -19.48 -3.50 51.31
N PHE A 89 -18.66 -4.07 50.44
CA PHE A 89 -18.26 -5.47 50.54
C PHE A 89 -16.82 -5.57 51.01
N PHE A 90 -16.61 -6.03 52.24
CA PHE A 90 -15.31 -6.14 52.85
C PHE A 90 -14.80 -7.59 52.78
N LEU A 91 -13.67 -7.78 52.11
CA LEU A 91 -12.96 -9.05 52.00
C LEU A 91 -11.69 -8.99 52.82
N CYS A 92 -11.44 -10.01 53.66
CA CYS A 92 -10.15 -10.14 54.31
C CYS A 92 -9.53 -11.53 54.26
N GLU A 93 -8.21 -11.57 54.46
CA GLU A 93 -7.41 -12.75 54.80
C GLU A 93 -7.71 -13.95 53.90
N GLY A 94 -7.16 -14.05 52.69
CA GLY A 94 -7.32 -15.28 51.87
C GLY A 94 -8.70 -15.50 51.24
N ALA A 95 -9.74 -14.73 51.61
CA ALA A 95 -11.08 -14.88 51.05
C ALA A 95 -11.14 -14.83 49.49
N PRO A 96 -10.38 -13.96 48.79
CA PRO A 96 -10.46 -13.91 47.33
C PRO A 96 -10.09 -15.22 46.61
N SER A 97 -9.09 -15.97 47.10
CA SER A 97 -8.65 -17.23 46.48
C SER A 97 -9.63 -18.38 46.66
N GLN A 98 -10.63 -18.23 47.54
CA GLN A 98 -11.75 -19.15 47.68
C GLN A 98 -12.97 -18.69 46.90
N ALA A 99 -13.22 -17.38 46.89
CA ALA A 99 -14.44 -16.79 46.35
C ALA A 99 -14.40 -16.55 44.84
N PHE A 100 -13.24 -16.21 44.29
CA PHE A 100 -13.12 -15.72 42.92
C PHE A 100 -12.16 -16.50 42.05
N ARG A 101 -11.64 -17.65 42.52
CA ARG A 101 -10.71 -18.46 41.75
C ARG A 101 -11.35 -19.07 40.50
N ASN A 102 -10.55 -19.18 39.45
CA ASN A 102 -10.81 -20.10 38.35
C ASN A 102 -10.64 -21.54 38.87
N GLY A 103 -11.50 -22.46 38.43
CA GLY A 103 -11.48 -23.86 38.89
C GLY A 103 -10.17 -24.60 38.61
N GLU A 104 -9.37 -24.11 37.64
CA GLU A 104 -8.09 -24.69 37.22
C GLU A 104 -6.86 -24.02 37.87
N ASP A 105 -6.96 -22.75 38.28
CA ASP A 105 -5.88 -21.99 38.93
C ASP A 105 -6.40 -21.17 40.11
N VAL A 106 -5.95 -21.52 41.31
CA VAL A 106 -6.32 -20.86 42.57
C VAL A 106 -5.82 -19.40 42.68
N PHE A 107 -4.87 -19.01 41.83
CA PHE A 107 -4.34 -17.65 41.77
C PHE A 107 -5.03 -16.79 40.72
N ASP A 108 -5.74 -17.37 39.75
CA ASP A 108 -6.51 -16.64 38.74
C ASP A 108 -7.85 -16.22 39.35
N LEU A 109 -8.02 -14.92 39.59
CA LEU A 109 -9.23 -14.33 40.16
C LEU A 109 -10.16 -13.70 39.12
N SER A 110 -9.94 -14.01 37.83
CA SER A 110 -10.70 -13.43 36.71
C SER A 110 -12.22 -13.53 36.85
N PRO A 111 -12.82 -14.62 37.39
CA PRO A 111 -14.27 -14.68 37.67
C PRO A 111 -14.83 -13.51 38.51
N GLY A 112 -14.01 -12.95 39.41
CA GLY A 112 -14.38 -11.84 40.29
C GLY A 112 -13.77 -10.49 39.92
N ALA A 113 -13.09 -10.37 38.78
CA ALA A 113 -12.21 -9.24 38.52
C ALA A 113 -12.89 -7.87 38.59
N ASN A 114 -14.15 -7.76 38.14
CA ASN A 114 -14.92 -6.51 38.22
C ASN A 114 -15.21 -6.09 39.66
N LEU A 115 -15.53 -7.06 40.52
CA LEU A 115 -15.84 -6.82 41.92
C LEU A 115 -14.56 -6.54 42.71
N LEU A 116 -13.51 -7.32 42.48
CA LEU A 116 -12.22 -7.19 43.14
C LEU A 116 -11.39 -5.99 42.66
N GLY A 117 -11.55 -5.57 41.41
CA GLY A 117 -10.63 -4.62 40.77
C GLY A 117 -9.23 -5.20 40.55
N ALA A 118 -9.09 -6.53 40.50
CA ALA A 118 -7.84 -7.28 40.37
C ALA A 118 -8.09 -8.65 39.73
N LYS A 119 -7.11 -9.17 38.97
CA LYS A 119 -7.24 -10.46 38.27
C LYS A 119 -6.44 -11.60 38.89
N ARG A 120 -5.56 -11.32 39.87
CA ARG A 120 -4.64 -12.35 40.40
C ARG A 120 -4.47 -12.27 41.91
N TYR A 121 -4.27 -13.43 42.54
CA TYR A 121 -3.81 -13.57 43.92
C TYR A 121 -2.30 -13.82 43.96
N THR A 122 -1.53 -13.03 44.71
CA THR A 122 -0.05 -13.03 44.61
C THR A 122 0.62 -13.26 45.97
N TYR A 123 1.62 -14.16 46.03
CA TYR A 123 2.45 -14.46 47.20
C TYR A 123 3.90 -13.93 47.02
N GLY A 124 4.54 -13.49 48.12
CA GLY A 124 5.99 -13.24 48.18
C GLY A 124 6.49 -11.87 47.69
N ASN A 125 5.98 -10.75 48.25
CA ASN A 125 6.37 -9.39 47.85
C ASN A 125 6.87 -8.55 49.04
N PRO A 126 8.00 -7.81 48.93
CA PRO A 126 8.56 -6.99 49.99
C PRO A 126 7.86 -5.62 50.04
N ASP A 127 7.59 -5.16 51.26
CA ASP A 127 7.16 -3.81 51.64
C ASP A 127 5.65 -3.49 51.59
N SER A 128 5.10 -3.17 52.77
CA SER A 128 3.73 -2.74 53.01
C SER A 128 3.69 -1.21 53.18
N VAL A 129 3.83 -0.46 52.07
CA VAL A 129 3.93 1.01 52.10
C VAL A 129 2.56 1.65 51.85
N LEU A 130 2.25 2.71 52.62
CA LEU A 130 1.07 3.56 52.39
C LEU A 130 1.18 4.31 51.06
N ARG A 131 0.08 4.38 50.30
CA ARG A 131 0.05 5.02 48.99
C ARG A 131 -1.22 5.83 48.76
N GLY A 132 -1.08 6.91 47.99
CA GLY A 132 -2.20 7.74 47.52
C GLY A 132 -3.16 8.14 48.65
N VAL A 133 -4.43 7.75 48.50
CA VAL A 133 -5.50 7.98 49.49
C VAL A 133 -5.14 7.41 50.88
N GLY A 134 -4.33 6.35 50.95
CA GLY A 134 -3.86 5.79 52.21
C GLY A 134 -3.02 6.76 53.03
N LEU A 135 -2.20 7.61 52.39
CA LEU A 135 -1.40 8.64 53.05
C LEU A 135 -2.25 9.81 53.58
N GLU A 136 -3.42 10.03 52.96
CA GLU A 136 -4.38 11.04 53.42
C GLU A 136 -5.21 10.53 54.59
N LEU A 137 -5.60 9.24 54.53
CA LEU A 137 -6.37 8.59 55.58
C LEU A 137 -5.54 8.30 56.83
N PHE A 138 -4.24 8.04 56.66
CA PHE A 138 -3.33 7.61 57.71
C PHE A 138 -1.97 8.32 57.55
N THR A 139 -1.50 9.03 58.59
CA THR A 139 -0.20 9.71 58.56
C THR A 139 0.94 8.73 58.83
N GLU A 140 2.18 9.04 58.42
CA GLU A 140 3.35 8.17 58.70
C GLU A 140 3.57 7.94 60.21
N GLU A 141 3.29 8.95 61.05
CA GLU A 141 3.42 8.88 62.52
C GLU A 141 2.28 8.13 63.21
N GLN A 142 1.15 7.93 62.52
CA GLN A 142 -0.02 7.18 62.97
C GLN A 142 -0.31 6.00 62.04
N ASN A 143 0.71 5.51 61.34
CA ASN A 143 0.59 4.43 60.37
C ASN A 143 0.26 3.13 61.12
N PRO A 144 -1.00 2.69 61.12
CA PRO A 144 -1.44 1.50 61.85
C PRO A 144 -0.99 0.20 61.15
N TYR A 145 -0.25 0.36 60.05
CA TYR A 145 0.31 -0.71 59.24
C TYR A 145 1.81 -0.91 59.51
N ASP A 146 2.43 -0.04 60.30
CA ASP A 146 3.84 -0.14 60.67
C ASP A 146 4.06 -1.37 61.57
N GLY A 147 5.01 -2.23 61.20
CA GLY A 147 5.32 -3.46 61.93
C GLY A 147 4.43 -4.70 61.62
N LEU A 148 3.43 -4.61 60.73
CA LEU A 148 2.65 -5.78 60.30
C LEU A 148 3.50 -6.77 59.47
N GLU A 149 3.24 -8.08 59.60
CA GLU A 149 4.03 -9.12 58.92
C GLU A 149 4.00 -8.98 57.38
N HIS A 150 5.18 -8.98 56.76
CA HIS A 150 5.33 -8.64 55.34
C HIS A 150 4.95 -9.79 54.38
N ASN A 151 4.79 -11.02 54.88
CA ASN A 151 4.60 -12.23 54.07
C ASN A 151 3.15 -12.55 53.68
N HIS A 152 2.18 -11.68 54.01
CA HIS A 152 0.78 -11.90 53.61
C HIS A 152 0.57 -11.66 52.10
N PRO A 153 -0.19 -12.55 51.42
CA PRO A 153 -0.54 -12.41 50.00
C PRO A 153 -1.46 -11.21 49.72
N GLY A 154 -1.30 -10.62 48.54
CA GLY A 154 -2.08 -9.46 48.06
C GLY A 154 -2.83 -9.75 46.76
N LEU A 155 -3.63 -8.77 46.32
CA LEU A 155 -4.27 -8.79 45.00
C LEU A 155 -3.34 -8.12 43.99
N GLY A 156 -3.05 -8.79 42.87
CA GLY A 156 -2.21 -8.32 41.78
C GLY A 156 -2.96 -8.26 40.45
N SER A 157 -2.28 -7.76 39.41
CA SER A 157 -2.90 -7.50 38.10
C SER A 157 -4.14 -6.61 38.27
N LEU A 158 -3.94 -5.49 38.97
CA LEU A 158 -4.98 -4.52 39.33
C LEU A 158 -5.59 -3.90 38.07
N SER A 159 -6.91 -3.74 38.07
CA SER A 159 -7.69 -3.15 36.96
C SER A 159 -8.39 -1.84 37.37
N SER A 160 -8.96 -1.79 38.56
CA SER A 160 -9.65 -0.59 39.07
C SER A 160 -9.45 -0.37 40.58
N MET A 161 -8.79 -1.28 41.29
CA MET A 161 -8.56 -1.16 42.72
C MET A 161 -7.51 -0.08 43.02
N VAL A 162 -7.91 0.88 43.87
CA VAL A 162 -7.01 1.89 44.42
C VAL A 162 -6.23 1.27 45.59
N VAL A 163 -4.89 1.27 45.48
CA VAL A 163 -4.00 0.74 46.51
C VAL A 163 -3.85 1.76 47.63
N LEU A 164 -4.28 1.38 48.85
CA LEU A 164 -4.03 2.16 50.07
C LEU A 164 -2.73 1.71 50.76
N MET A 165 -2.42 0.43 50.70
CA MET A 165 -1.19 -0.17 51.21
C MET A 165 -0.71 -1.29 50.30
N GLY A 166 0.57 -1.27 49.92
CA GLY A 166 1.21 -2.28 49.07
C GLY A 166 2.19 -1.67 48.07
N THR A 167 2.26 -2.26 46.87
CA THR A 167 3.05 -1.74 45.75
C THR A 167 2.13 -1.12 44.69
N GLU A 168 2.71 -0.53 43.64
CA GLU A 168 1.92 0.04 42.53
C GLU A 168 1.10 -1.01 41.77
N THR A 169 1.51 -2.28 41.86
CA THR A 169 0.92 -3.39 41.10
C THR A 169 0.27 -4.45 41.99
N VAL A 170 0.36 -4.33 43.33
CA VAL A 170 -0.17 -5.28 44.31
C VAL A 170 -0.80 -4.56 45.50
N ALA A 171 -2.10 -4.80 45.73
CA ALA A 171 -2.85 -4.28 46.87
C ALA A 171 -2.83 -5.26 48.06
N LYS A 172 -2.35 -4.80 49.22
CA LYS A 172 -2.54 -5.46 50.53
C LYS A 172 -3.70 -4.86 51.31
N LEU A 173 -3.93 -3.55 51.16
CA LEU A 173 -5.21 -2.90 51.46
C LEU A 173 -5.59 -2.09 50.24
N GLY A 174 -6.80 -2.29 49.73
CA GLY A 174 -7.27 -1.57 48.56
C GLY A 174 -8.78 -1.41 48.55
N VAL A 175 -9.23 -0.38 47.84
CA VAL A 175 -10.65 -0.08 47.67
C VAL A 175 -10.95 -0.05 46.18
N ASN A 176 -11.96 -0.81 45.76
CA ASN A 176 -12.51 -0.77 44.41
C ASN A 176 -13.89 -0.12 44.45
N ARG A 177 -14.00 1.11 43.94
CA ARG A 177 -15.24 1.87 43.88
C ARG A 177 -16.15 1.30 42.80
N ILE A 178 -17.40 0.95 43.14
CA ILE A 178 -18.36 0.41 42.19
C ILE A 178 -19.74 1.04 42.43
N GLY A 179 -20.25 1.78 41.44
CA GLY A 179 -21.53 2.48 41.56
C GLY A 179 -21.55 3.39 42.79
N SER A 180 -22.57 3.22 43.64
CA SER A 180 -22.73 3.98 44.88
C SER A 180 -22.05 3.34 46.10
N GLY A 181 -21.50 2.12 46.00
CA GLY A 181 -20.75 1.46 47.07
C GLY A 181 -19.29 1.13 46.72
N ALA A 182 -18.64 0.29 47.50
CA ALA A 182 -17.25 -0.10 47.25
C ALA A 182 -16.93 -1.50 47.79
N LEU A 183 -16.00 -2.18 47.11
CA LEU A 183 -15.32 -3.33 47.68
C LEU A 183 -14.07 -2.86 48.41
N VAL A 184 -13.84 -3.40 49.61
CA VAL A 184 -12.64 -3.17 50.40
C VAL A 184 -11.94 -4.51 50.57
N TYR A 185 -10.68 -4.60 50.15
CA TYR A 185 -9.85 -5.78 50.36
C TYR A 185 -8.78 -5.48 51.39
N SER A 186 -8.60 -6.40 52.33
CA SER A 186 -7.46 -6.44 53.25
C SER A 186 -6.78 -7.82 53.26
N SER A 187 -5.45 -7.85 53.19
CA SER A 187 -4.68 -9.09 53.36
C SER A 187 -4.62 -9.59 54.81
N PHE A 188 -5.07 -8.79 55.79
CA PHE A 188 -4.96 -9.06 57.22
C PHE A 188 -6.32 -9.08 57.91
N ALA A 189 -6.48 -9.96 58.89
CA ALA A 189 -7.58 -9.85 59.84
C ALA A 189 -7.34 -8.66 60.80
N PRO A 190 -8.40 -8.00 61.31
CA PRO A 190 -8.29 -6.87 62.22
C PRO A 190 -7.97 -7.29 63.66
N THR A 191 -6.93 -8.10 63.87
CA THR A 191 -6.54 -8.61 65.20
C THR A 191 -5.72 -7.61 66.02
N ASP A 192 -4.98 -6.71 65.35
CA ASP A 192 -4.27 -5.62 66.02
C ASP A 192 -5.23 -4.45 66.28
N PRO A 193 -5.31 -3.91 67.52
CA PRO A 193 -6.23 -2.82 67.85
C PRO A 193 -6.04 -1.53 67.05
N SER A 194 -4.80 -1.20 66.68
CA SER A 194 -4.51 0.02 65.90
C SER A 194 -4.93 -0.16 64.44
N TYR A 195 -4.68 -1.34 63.87
CA TYR A 195 -5.12 -1.73 62.54
C TYR A 195 -6.65 -1.85 62.43
N ALA A 196 -7.30 -2.41 63.45
CA ALA A 196 -8.75 -2.44 63.59
C ALA A 196 -9.37 -1.03 63.57
N ALA A 197 -8.83 -0.11 64.37
CA ALA A 197 -9.27 1.28 64.41
C ALA A 197 -9.09 2.00 63.05
N ALA A 198 -8.04 1.66 62.31
CA ALA A 198 -7.77 2.19 60.99
C ALA A 198 -8.81 1.73 59.95
N LEU A 199 -9.07 0.43 59.89
CA LEU A 199 -10.11 -0.12 59.02
C LEU A 199 -11.50 0.39 59.40
N ARG A 200 -11.76 0.61 60.69
CA ARG A 200 -13.00 1.26 61.17
C ARG A 200 -13.15 2.67 60.64
N THR A 201 -12.08 3.45 60.70
CA THR A 201 -12.07 4.82 60.15
C THR A 201 -12.31 4.82 58.64
N LEU A 202 -11.67 3.90 57.91
CA LEU A 202 -11.90 3.71 56.49
C LEU A 202 -13.37 3.37 56.21
N LEU A 203 -13.92 2.33 56.83
CA LEU A 203 -15.32 1.92 56.59
C LEU A 203 -16.33 3.01 56.92
N ILE A 204 -16.16 3.76 58.01
CA ILE A 204 -17.03 4.89 58.36
C ILE A 204 -16.98 5.97 57.28
N LYS A 205 -15.78 6.31 56.79
CA LYS A 205 -15.63 7.27 55.69
C LYS A 205 -16.25 6.76 54.38
N LEU A 206 -16.13 5.47 54.10
CA LEU A 206 -16.74 4.87 52.91
C LEU A 206 -18.28 4.75 53.03
N LEU A 207 -18.86 4.79 54.22
CA LEU A 207 -20.31 4.82 54.40
C LEU A 207 -20.91 6.21 54.15
N ASP A 208 -20.10 7.26 54.27
CA ASP A 208 -20.48 8.62 53.93
C ASP A 208 -20.31 8.82 52.41
N PRO A 209 -21.40 9.06 51.65
CA PRO A 209 -21.33 9.23 50.20
C PRO A 209 -20.39 10.36 49.75
N ASP A 210 -20.29 11.44 50.54
CA ASP A 210 -19.48 12.60 50.19
C ASP A 210 -17.98 12.30 50.39
N GLU A 211 -17.62 11.65 51.49
CA GLU A 211 -16.24 11.20 51.72
C GLU A 211 -15.84 10.08 50.75
N LEU A 212 -16.74 9.15 50.44
CA LEU A 212 -16.50 8.10 49.45
C LEU A 212 -16.23 8.69 48.06
N GLN A 213 -17.02 9.68 47.63
CA GLN A 213 -16.79 10.37 46.36
C GLN A 213 -15.50 11.19 46.38
N ARG A 214 -15.14 11.81 47.52
CA ARG A 214 -13.92 12.62 47.65
C ARG A 214 -12.65 11.77 47.62
N LEU A 215 -12.66 10.64 48.32
CA LEU A 215 -11.52 9.75 48.47
C LEU A 215 -11.37 8.79 47.28
N PHE A 216 -12.50 8.33 46.72
CA PHE A 216 -12.54 7.39 45.61
C PHE A 216 -13.53 7.87 44.55
N PRO A 217 -13.20 8.97 43.84
CA PRO A 217 -14.08 9.53 42.83
C PRO A 217 -14.39 8.50 41.75
N LYS A 218 -15.65 8.48 41.30
CA LYS A 218 -16.03 7.73 40.09
C LYS A 218 -15.20 8.24 38.90
N PRO A 219 -14.79 7.36 37.97
CA PRO A 219 -14.28 7.81 36.69
C PRO A 219 -15.31 8.68 35.98
N ASP A 220 -14.89 9.78 35.36
CA ASP A 220 -15.78 10.60 34.56
C ASP A 220 -16.22 9.82 33.32
N SER A 221 -17.54 9.76 33.10
CA SER A 221 -18.10 9.21 31.87
C SER A 221 -17.84 10.17 30.72
N ASN A 222 -17.15 9.69 29.69
CA ASN A 222 -16.94 10.44 28.44
C ASN A 222 -18.25 10.83 27.70
N GLN A 223 -19.38 10.17 27.98
CA GLN A 223 -20.67 10.41 27.30
C GLN A 223 -20.57 10.42 25.76
N ALA A 224 -19.61 9.66 25.22
CA ALA A 224 -19.12 9.82 23.85
C ALA A 224 -19.94 9.03 22.82
N VAL A 225 -21.04 8.38 23.23
CA VAL A 225 -21.90 7.64 22.31
C VAL A 225 -23.39 7.87 22.59
N ILE A 226 -24.18 7.89 21.51
CA ILE A 226 -25.63 7.88 21.52
C ILE A 226 -26.10 6.58 20.89
N VAL A 227 -26.84 5.77 21.66
CA VAL A 227 -27.50 4.55 21.17
C VAL A 227 -28.99 4.70 21.39
N ASN A 228 -29.78 4.72 20.31
CA ASN A 228 -31.24 4.87 20.37
C ASN A 228 -31.69 6.06 21.27
N ASP A 229 -31.14 7.25 20.98
CA ASP A 229 -31.35 8.50 21.72
C ASP A 229 -30.87 8.52 23.18
N GLN A 230 -30.22 7.45 23.67
CA GLN A 230 -29.61 7.41 24.99
C GLN A 230 -28.13 7.76 24.91
N VAL A 231 -27.71 8.78 25.67
CA VAL A 231 -26.28 9.12 25.84
C VAL A 231 -25.67 8.14 26.84
N LEU A 232 -24.64 7.41 26.41
CA LEU A 232 -23.97 6.40 27.22
C LEU A 232 -22.48 6.71 27.33
N HIS A 233 -21.85 6.12 28.33
CA HIS A 233 -20.39 6.01 28.37
C HIS A 233 -19.91 5.03 27.29
N LEU A 234 -18.89 5.41 26.52
CA LEU A 234 -18.25 4.52 25.55
C LEU A 234 -17.02 3.87 26.19
N ALA A 235 -17.00 2.53 26.23
CA ALA A 235 -15.88 1.77 26.76
C ALA A 235 -15.31 0.80 25.72
N LEU A 236 -14.03 0.43 25.89
CA LEU A 236 -13.35 -0.56 25.06
C LEU A 236 -13.03 -1.82 25.88
N ALA A 237 -13.28 -2.99 25.30
CA ALA A 237 -12.79 -4.28 25.75
C ALA A 237 -11.99 -4.93 24.64
N GLU A 238 -10.72 -5.25 24.91
CA GLU A 238 -9.83 -5.87 23.94
C GLU A 238 -9.35 -7.24 24.43
N ASP A 239 -8.98 -8.12 23.50
CA ASP A 239 -8.45 -9.45 23.78
C ASP A 239 -6.94 -9.45 24.11
N GLY A 240 -6.35 -8.28 24.37
CA GLY A 240 -4.92 -8.08 24.66
C GLY A 240 -4.08 -7.66 23.45
N ARG A 241 -4.69 -7.49 22.28
CA ARG A 241 -4.06 -6.91 21.08
C ARG A 241 -3.82 -5.41 21.21
N ASN A 242 -2.89 -4.87 20.40
CA ASN A 242 -2.79 -3.43 20.16
C ASN A 242 -3.67 -3.06 18.96
N SER A 243 -4.76 -2.33 19.18
CA SER A 243 -5.68 -1.91 18.13
C SER A 243 -5.48 -0.44 17.74
N THR A 244 -5.60 -0.13 16.44
CA THR A 244 -5.68 1.25 15.94
C THR A 244 -6.89 2.01 16.49
N MET A 245 -7.91 1.30 16.99
CA MET A 245 -9.04 1.90 17.71
C MET A 245 -8.55 2.77 18.88
N ASN A 246 -7.54 2.31 19.64
CA ASN A 246 -7.03 2.99 20.82
C ASN A 246 -6.39 4.34 20.52
N SER A 247 -5.76 4.49 19.36
CA SER A 247 -5.09 5.74 18.97
C SER A 247 -6.02 6.70 18.24
N LEU A 248 -6.97 6.20 17.45
CA LEU A 248 -7.87 7.04 16.65
C LEU A 248 -9.11 7.49 17.42
N LEU A 249 -9.69 6.65 18.28
CA LEU A 249 -10.94 6.98 18.97
C LEU A 249 -10.83 8.25 19.85
N PRO A 250 -9.74 8.48 20.61
CA PRO A 250 -9.57 9.73 21.34
C PRO A 250 -9.53 10.98 20.45
N GLN A 251 -8.90 10.87 19.27
CA GLN A 251 -8.81 11.97 18.31
C GLN A 251 -10.13 12.26 17.62
N LEU A 252 -10.93 11.21 17.36
CA LEU A 252 -12.23 11.31 16.71
C LEU A 252 -13.32 11.84 17.65
N LEU A 253 -13.31 11.43 18.92
CA LEU A 253 -14.36 11.74 19.90
C LEU A 253 -14.01 12.81 20.93
N GLU A 254 -12.79 13.36 20.89
CA GLU A 254 -12.28 14.36 21.85
C GLU A 254 -12.48 13.91 23.32
N ALA A 255 -12.22 12.63 23.59
CA ALA A 255 -12.34 12.02 24.91
C ALA A 255 -11.14 11.10 25.22
N ASP A 256 -10.75 11.05 26.48
CA ASP A 256 -9.44 10.53 26.90
C ASP A 256 -9.57 9.21 27.68
N ASN A 257 -10.76 8.92 28.22
CA ASN A 257 -11.04 7.77 29.06
C ASN A 257 -12.11 6.88 28.45
N PHE A 258 -11.71 5.66 28.05
CA PHE A 258 -12.58 4.61 27.52
C PHE A 258 -12.54 3.33 28.38
N ALA A 259 -12.13 3.44 29.65
CA ALA A 259 -12.14 2.33 30.57
C ALA A 259 -13.58 1.97 30.98
N PRO A 260 -13.95 0.68 31.05
CA PRO A 260 -15.29 0.28 31.51
C PRO A 260 -15.64 0.86 32.88
N ILE A 261 -16.79 1.55 32.97
CA ILE A 261 -17.33 2.05 34.24
C ILE A 261 -18.43 1.12 34.73
N ILE A 262 -18.15 0.41 35.81
CA ILE A 262 -19.07 -0.59 36.36
C ILE A 262 -20.32 0.08 36.93
N GLY A 263 -21.49 -0.34 36.46
CA GLY A 263 -22.81 0.11 36.96
C GLY A 263 -23.37 1.36 36.29
N GLU A 264 -22.61 2.01 35.40
CA GLU A 264 -23.11 3.13 34.59
C GLU A 264 -23.62 2.63 33.22
N PRO A 265 -24.67 3.25 32.64
CA PRO A 265 -25.12 2.95 31.29
C PRO A 265 -23.98 3.15 30.28
N SER A 266 -23.52 2.06 29.67
CA SER A 266 -22.38 2.04 28.77
C SER A 266 -22.63 1.21 27.52
N LEU A 267 -21.98 1.61 26.43
CA LEU A 267 -21.71 0.77 25.28
C LEU A 267 -20.27 0.25 25.42
N LEU A 268 -20.09 -1.06 25.38
CA LEU A 268 -18.80 -1.71 25.35
C LEU A 268 -18.48 -2.17 23.93
N ILE A 269 -17.41 -1.65 23.33
CA ILE A 269 -16.88 -2.15 22.06
C ILE A 269 -15.87 -3.26 22.36
N HIS A 270 -16.19 -4.47 21.93
CA HIS A 270 -15.31 -5.63 21.95
C HIS A 270 -14.49 -5.67 20.66
N VAL A 271 -13.19 -5.43 20.77
CA VAL A 271 -12.25 -5.51 19.64
C VAL A 271 -11.51 -6.84 19.72
N GLY A 272 -11.70 -7.69 18.71
CA GLY A 272 -11.14 -9.03 18.64
C GLY A 272 -12.00 -10.09 19.35
N ARG A 273 -11.41 -11.25 19.64
CA ARG A 273 -12.13 -12.44 20.14
C ARG A 273 -12.20 -12.45 21.67
N THR A 274 -12.81 -11.43 22.25
CA THR A 274 -13.03 -11.33 23.71
C THR A 274 -13.88 -12.50 24.24
N ALA A 275 -13.91 -12.71 25.56
CA ALA A 275 -14.76 -13.74 26.18
C ALA A 275 -16.24 -13.60 25.79
N TYR A 276 -16.73 -12.36 25.71
CA TYR A 276 -18.08 -12.07 25.26
C TYR A 276 -18.29 -12.49 23.80
N VAL A 277 -17.38 -12.12 22.90
CA VAL A 277 -17.47 -12.47 21.47
C VAL A 277 -17.50 -13.97 21.26
N ASN A 278 -16.64 -14.73 21.96
CA ASN A 278 -16.64 -16.19 21.88
C ASN A 278 -17.94 -16.81 22.41
N SER A 279 -18.63 -16.17 23.36
CA SER A 279 -19.93 -16.64 23.85
C SER A 279 -21.07 -16.50 22.83
N LEU A 280 -20.92 -15.63 21.83
CA LEU A 280 -21.94 -15.40 20.80
C LEU A 280 -22.01 -16.49 19.74
N ASN A 281 -21.04 -17.42 19.71
CA ASN A 281 -20.94 -18.50 18.70
C ASN A 281 -21.06 -17.99 17.25
N LEU A 282 -20.41 -16.87 16.93
CA LEU A 282 -20.28 -16.40 15.55
C LEU A 282 -19.44 -17.39 14.74
N ASP A 283 -19.84 -17.65 13.49
CA ASP A 283 -19.12 -18.56 12.59
C ASP A 283 -17.93 -17.83 11.96
N PHE A 284 -16.79 -17.86 12.66
CA PHE A 284 -15.52 -17.36 12.14
C PHE A 284 -14.82 -18.35 11.21
N ASP A 285 -15.17 -19.64 11.27
CA ASP A 285 -14.46 -20.67 10.51
C ASP A 285 -14.80 -20.58 9.02
N SER A 286 -16.05 -20.28 8.68
CA SER A 286 -16.50 -20.08 7.29
C SER A 286 -16.11 -18.74 6.68
N LEU A 287 -15.59 -17.79 7.47
CA LEU A 287 -15.13 -16.52 6.93
C LEU A 287 -13.90 -16.71 6.04
N HIS A 288 -13.82 -15.86 5.02
CA HIS A 288 -12.59 -15.50 4.37
C HIS A 288 -11.51 -15.12 5.41
N PRO A 289 -10.21 -15.41 5.20
CA PRO A 289 -9.14 -15.03 6.14
C PRO A 289 -9.17 -13.57 6.61
N TYR A 290 -9.59 -12.67 5.72
CA TYR A 290 -9.73 -11.24 6.00
C TYR A 290 -11.17 -10.79 6.27
N GLY A 291 -12.12 -11.73 6.33
CA GLY A 291 -13.52 -11.46 6.65
C GLY A 291 -13.74 -11.17 8.12
N TYR A 292 -14.83 -10.48 8.43
CA TYR A 292 -15.13 -10.05 9.80
C TYR A 292 -16.62 -9.76 10.05
N TYR A 293 -16.92 -9.53 11.33
CA TYR A 293 -18.22 -9.16 11.84
C TYR A 293 -18.19 -7.76 12.49
N ILE A 294 -19.25 -6.99 12.25
CA ILE A 294 -19.63 -5.80 13.04
C ILE A 294 -21.04 -6.05 13.57
N VAL A 295 -21.13 -6.44 14.84
CA VAL A 295 -22.40 -6.96 15.42
C VAL A 295 -22.72 -6.29 16.75
N MET A 296 -23.95 -5.82 16.90
CA MET A 296 -24.51 -5.34 18.15
C MET A 296 -25.98 -5.76 18.21
N ARG A 297 -26.39 -6.47 19.26
CA ARG A 297 -27.75 -7.05 19.35
C ARG A 297 -28.59 -6.48 20.50
N ASP A 298 -27.95 -5.81 21.44
CA ASP A 298 -28.54 -5.42 22.72
C ASP A 298 -28.39 -3.91 23.04
N GLY A 299 -27.82 -3.13 22.11
CA GLY A 299 -27.48 -1.72 22.29
C GLY A 299 -26.37 -1.45 23.32
N LYS A 300 -25.69 -2.49 23.82
CA LYS A 300 -24.71 -2.40 24.92
C LYS A 300 -23.37 -3.05 24.60
N ASN A 301 -23.34 -4.03 23.70
CA ASN A 301 -22.13 -4.71 23.30
C ASN A 301 -21.99 -4.67 21.78
N LEU A 302 -21.02 -3.89 21.29
CA LEU A 302 -20.62 -3.85 19.89
C LEU A 302 -19.41 -4.76 19.70
N VAL A 303 -19.46 -5.64 18.72
CA VAL A 303 -18.39 -6.58 18.37
C VAL A 303 -17.75 -6.12 17.07
N LEU A 304 -16.42 -5.96 17.09
CA LEU A 304 -15.56 -5.74 15.93
C LEU A 304 -14.53 -6.88 15.92
N ALA A 305 -14.79 -7.95 15.17
CA ALA A 305 -13.95 -9.15 15.21
C ALA A 305 -13.86 -9.83 13.84
N GLY A 306 -12.64 -10.15 13.43
CA GLY A 306 -12.35 -10.92 12.23
C GLY A 306 -11.92 -12.35 12.51
N LYS A 307 -11.77 -13.15 11.45
CA LYS A 307 -11.24 -14.52 11.53
C LYS A 307 -9.84 -14.57 12.16
N ASN A 308 -8.99 -13.61 11.78
CA ASN A 308 -7.66 -13.40 12.33
C ASN A 308 -7.45 -11.94 12.74
N ASN A 309 -6.21 -11.59 13.09
CA ASN A 309 -5.88 -10.24 13.54
C ASN A 309 -6.12 -9.20 12.45
N THR A 310 -5.70 -9.44 11.22
CA THR A 310 -5.88 -8.48 10.14
C THR A 310 -7.36 -8.28 9.78
N GLY A 311 -8.18 -9.34 9.80
CA GLY A 311 -9.63 -9.21 9.66
C GLY A 311 -10.26 -8.35 10.77
N THR A 312 -9.76 -8.44 12.01
CA THR A 312 -10.21 -7.56 13.10
C THR A 312 -9.83 -6.10 12.85
N ASP A 313 -8.61 -5.84 12.38
CA ASP A 313 -8.18 -4.47 12.06
C ASP A 313 -9.03 -3.89 10.93
N TYR A 314 -9.44 -4.71 9.96
CA TYR A 314 -10.38 -4.33 8.92
C TYR A 314 -11.76 -3.99 9.45
N ALA A 315 -12.29 -4.75 10.41
CA ALA A 315 -13.55 -4.45 11.10
C ALA A 315 -13.50 -3.08 11.79
N VAL A 316 -12.37 -2.77 12.45
CA VAL A 316 -12.14 -1.47 13.09
C VAL A 316 -12.16 -0.36 12.05
N ILE A 317 -11.36 -0.47 10.98
CA ILE A 317 -11.30 0.60 9.97
C ILE A 317 -12.65 0.79 9.27
N ASP A 318 -13.36 -0.29 8.93
CA ASP A 318 -14.69 -0.19 8.32
C ASP A 318 -15.71 0.47 9.26
N PHE A 319 -15.68 0.12 10.55
CA PHE A 319 -16.53 0.76 11.54
C PHE A 319 -16.24 2.26 11.67
N LEU A 320 -14.97 2.64 11.79
CA LEU A 320 -14.55 4.06 11.86
C LEU A 320 -14.94 4.80 10.58
N LYS A 321 -14.81 4.16 9.41
CA LYS A 321 -15.21 4.70 8.12
C LYS A 321 -16.71 4.99 8.07
N ARG A 322 -17.55 4.00 8.43
CA ARG A 322 -19.02 4.08 8.33
C ARG A 322 -19.65 5.01 9.36
N HIS A 323 -19.16 5.00 10.59
CA HIS A 323 -19.85 5.64 11.72
C HIS A 323 -19.16 6.90 12.24
N LEU A 324 -17.87 7.08 11.97
CA LEU A 324 -17.10 8.23 12.44
C LEU A 324 -16.50 9.06 11.29
N GLY A 325 -16.65 8.64 10.03
CA GLY A 325 -16.16 9.39 8.88
C GLY A 325 -14.64 9.40 8.72
N TYR A 326 -13.91 8.54 9.44
CA TYR A 326 -12.48 8.37 9.24
C TYR A 326 -12.19 7.95 7.80
N ARG A 327 -11.20 8.58 7.18
CA ARG A 327 -10.68 8.14 5.87
C ARG A 327 -9.16 8.22 5.90
N ARG A 328 -8.53 7.20 5.34
CA ARG A 328 -7.17 7.28 4.87
C ARG A 328 -7.18 7.01 3.38
N PHE A 329 -6.54 7.86 2.60
CA PHE A 329 -6.35 7.68 1.18
C PHE A 329 -4.85 7.54 0.87
N LEU A 330 -4.54 7.04 -0.35
CA LEU A 330 -3.17 7.00 -0.88
C LEU A 330 -2.54 8.40 -0.84
N GLY A 331 -1.30 8.50 -0.37
CA GLY A 331 -0.54 9.75 -0.35
C GLY A 331 0.09 10.07 1.01
N THR A 332 0.57 11.31 1.16
CA THR A 332 1.17 11.77 2.41
C THR A 332 0.11 11.85 3.50
N GLN A 333 0.49 11.55 4.75
CA GLN A 333 -0.45 11.62 5.86
C GLN A 333 -1.05 13.02 6.03
N ALA A 334 -0.22 14.05 5.84
CA ALA A 334 -0.62 15.44 5.96
C ALA A 334 -1.76 15.84 5.02
N LEU A 335 -1.78 15.33 3.78
CA LEU A 335 -2.83 15.66 2.81
C LEU A 335 -3.94 14.61 2.76
N ASN A 336 -3.66 13.33 2.99
CA ASN A 336 -4.54 12.22 2.63
C ASN A 336 -5.13 11.45 3.82
N GLU A 337 -4.94 11.92 5.06
CA GLU A 337 -5.69 11.42 6.22
C GLU A 337 -6.77 12.40 6.67
N ILE A 338 -7.97 11.88 6.93
CA ILE A 338 -9.13 12.62 7.38
C ILE A 338 -9.55 12.04 8.73
N ILE A 339 -9.33 12.84 9.78
CA ILE A 339 -9.78 12.55 11.15
C ILE A 339 -10.82 13.62 11.51
N PRO A 340 -12.10 13.37 11.21
CA PRO A 340 -13.16 14.32 11.53
C PRO A 340 -13.37 14.35 13.05
N LYS A 341 -13.48 15.57 13.60
CA LYS A 341 -13.78 15.75 15.02
C LYS A 341 -15.29 15.69 15.23
N GLN A 342 -15.74 14.72 16.02
CA GLN A 342 -17.13 14.56 16.42
C GLN A 342 -17.23 14.55 17.93
N GLN A 343 -18.29 15.11 18.50
CA GLN A 343 -18.47 15.05 19.94
C GLN A 343 -18.97 13.68 20.42
N LYS A 344 -19.75 12.98 19.58
CA LYS A 344 -20.40 11.72 19.94
C LYS A 344 -20.53 10.81 18.73
N LEU A 345 -20.27 9.53 18.95
CA LEU A 345 -20.62 8.43 18.05
C LEU A 345 -22.14 8.19 18.11
N ALA A 346 -22.82 8.11 16.97
CA ALA A 346 -24.24 7.79 16.91
C ALA A 346 -24.46 6.41 16.29
N LEU A 347 -25.13 5.50 17.03
CA LEU A 347 -25.40 4.13 16.58
C LEU A 347 -26.87 3.76 16.76
N PRO A 348 -27.41 2.89 15.88
CA PRO A 348 -28.70 2.23 16.13
C PRO A 348 -28.60 1.27 17.31
N ALA A 349 -29.73 0.78 17.83
CA ALA A 349 -29.74 -0.24 18.90
C ALA A 349 -29.16 -1.60 18.45
N THR A 350 -29.17 -1.86 17.14
CA THR A 350 -28.72 -3.13 16.57
C THR A 350 -27.91 -2.92 15.29
N LEU A 351 -26.85 -3.71 15.12
CA LEU A 351 -26.04 -3.85 13.92
C LEU A 351 -25.79 -5.33 13.66
N GLU A 352 -25.87 -5.78 12.42
CA GLU A 352 -25.57 -7.17 12.07
C GLU A 352 -24.93 -7.17 10.67
N LEU A 353 -23.60 -6.99 10.64
CA LEU A 353 -22.82 -7.02 9.41
C LEU A 353 -21.86 -8.19 9.44
N ARG A 354 -21.81 -8.91 8.32
CA ARG A 354 -20.80 -9.90 7.96
C ARG A 354 -20.19 -9.44 6.66
N GLU A 355 -18.89 -9.18 6.67
CA GLU A 355 -18.17 -8.56 5.56
C GLU A 355 -17.06 -9.48 5.06
N GLU A 356 -17.05 -9.72 3.75
CA GLU A 356 -16.07 -10.56 3.06
C GLU A 356 -15.80 -9.98 1.66
N PRO A 357 -14.55 -10.05 1.16
CA PRO A 357 -14.22 -9.40 -0.09
C PRO A 357 -14.68 -10.18 -1.32
N SER A 358 -15.12 -9.45 -2.35
CA SER A 358 -15.48 -9.97 -3.68
C SER A 358 -14.28 -10.54 -4.43
N ILE A 359 -13.14 -9.85 -4.33
CA ILE A 359 -11.82 -10.31 -4.80
C ILE A 359 -11.05 -10.82 -3.58
N HIS A 360 -10.87 -12.14 -3.49
CA HIS A 360 -10.39 -12.78 -2.26
C HIS A 360 -8.87 -12.61 -2.05
N SER A 361 -8.11 -12.33 -3.11
CA SER A 361 -6.70 -11.91 -3.01
C SER A 361 -6.51 -10.63 -3.81
N TYR A 362 -6.22 -9.52 -3.15
CA TYR A 362 -6.00 -8.22 -3.79
C TYR A 362 -4.75 -7.60 -3.19
N LEU A 363 -3.69 -7.41 -3.97
CA LEU A 363 -2.44 -6.85 -3.49
C LEU A 363 -2.05 -5.61 -4.28
N LEU A 364 -1.75 -4.53 -3.55
CA LEU A 364 -1.05 -3.36 -4.09
C LEU A 364 0.46 -3.54 -3.91
N ALA A 365 1.10 -4.19 -4.87
CA ALA A 365 2.53 -4.44 -4.84
C ALA A 365 3.32 -3.13 -4.91
N TRP A 366 4.37 -3.05 -4.10
CA TRP A 366 5.29 -1.90 -4.01
C TRP A 366 4.62 -0.59 -3.55
N GLY A 367 3.43 -0.68 -2.97
CA GLY A 367 2.73 0.46 -2.41
C GLY A 367 3.38 1.02 -1.13
N GLY A 368 4.10 0.19 -0.37
CA GLY A 368 4.68 0.55 0.92
C GLY A 368 3.64 0.96 1.97
N ASP A 369 4.09 1.43 3.13
CA ASP A 369 3.24 1.85 4.26
C ASP A 369 2.26 2.97 3.88
N THR A 370 2.59 3.76 2.85
CA THR A 370 1.79 4.89 2.37
C THR A 370 0.65 4.50 1.45
N ALA A 371 0.66 3.25 0.95
CA ALA A 371 -0.45 2.64 0.22
C ALA A 371 -1.31 1.73 1.09
N PHE A 372 -0.99 1.51 2.38
CA PHE A 372 -1.90 0.78 3.28
C PHE A 372 -2.90 1.76 3.89
N PHE A 373 -4.09 1.79 3.32
CA PHE A 373 -5.18 2.61 3.81
C PHE A 373 -6.42 1.75 3.99
N GLY A 374 -6.65 1.35 5.25
CA GLY A 374 -7.78 0.49 5.59
C GLY A 374 -7.66 -0.95 5.05
N ARG A 375 -8.69 -1.40 4.30
CA ARG A 375 -8.95 -2.82 3.97
C ARG A 375 -8.39 -3.28 2.62
N ASN A 376 -7.44 -2.53 2.07
CA ASN A 376 -7.07 -2.66 0.66
C ASN A 376 -6.22 -3.90 0.34
N SER A 377 -5.01 -4.03 0.88
CA SER A 377 -4.12 -5.17 0.54
C SER A 377 -4.36 -6.41 1.40
N ARG A 378 -4.80 -7.49 0.77
CA ARG A 378 -5.09 -8.81 1.38
C ARG A 378 -4.60 -9.94 0.49
N LEU A 379 -3.56 -10.66 0.93
CA LEU A 379 -2.94 -11.73 0.14
C LEU A 379 -3.41 -13.08 0.66
N THR A 380 -4.23 -13.78 -0.12
CA THR A 380 -4.57 -15.19 0.14
C THR A 380 -4.06 -16.11 -0.95
N CYS A 381 -3.70 -15.58 -2.11
CA CYS A 381 -3.24 -16.36 -3.24
C CYS A 381 -2.15 -15.57 -3.96
N GLN A 382 -0.94 -16.09 -3.96
CA GLN A 382 0.19 -15.54 -4.68
C GLN A 382 0.37 -16.35 -5.97
N ALA A 383 0.25 -15.71 -7.12
CA ALA A 383 0.45 -16.38 -8.42
C ALA A 383 1.84 -16.07 -9.04
N THR A 384 2.56 -15.10 -8.47
CA THR A 384 3.82 -14.59 -9.02
C THR A 384 4.99 -15.59 -8.93
N HIS A 385 6.19 -15.11 -9.26
CA HIS A 385 7.46 -15.82 -9.40
C HIS A 385 7.81 -16.69 -8.18
N ALA A 386 7.86 -18.02 -8.36
CA ALA A 386 8.05 -18.99 -7.26
C ALA A 386 8.71 -20.33 -7.64
N LEU A 387 9.09 -20.54 -8.91
CA LEU A 387 9.72 -21.81 -9.31
C LEU A 387 11.11 -22.02 -8.69
N ASP A 388 11.79 -20.95 -8.25
CA ASP A 388 12.99 -21.00 -7.44
C ASP A 388 12.75 -21.57 -6.02
N SER A 389 11.54 -21.41 -5.48
CA SER A 389 11.15 -21.94 -4.18
C SER A 389 10.80 -23.42 -4.27
N LEU A 390 10.23 -23.86 -5.39
CA LEU A 390 10.03 -25.28 -5.70
C LEU A 390 11.37 -26.00 -5.89
N VAL A 391 12.32 -25.34 -6.55
CA VAL A 391 13.66 -25.89 -6.84
C VAL A 391 14.78 -24.94 -6.41
N PRO A 392 15.03 -24.81 -5.08
CA PRO A 392 16.04 -23.89 -4.59
C PRO A 392 17.44 -24.26 -5.12
N PRO A 393 18.18 -23.32 -5.76
CA PRO A 393 19.52 -23.62 -6.27
C PRO A 393 20.48 -24.10 -5.19
N ALA A 394 20.37 -23.57 -3.97
CA ALA A 394 21.16 -24.03 -2.81
C ALA A 394 20.87 -25.48 -2.38
N LYS A 395 19.66 -26.00 -2.60
CA LYS A 395 19.28 -27.38 -2.24
C LYS A 395 19.62 -28.38 -3.35
N TYR A 396 19.37 -27.99 -4.60
CA TYR A 396 19.40 -28.90 -5.75
C TYR A 396 20.60 -28.70 -6.69
N GLY A 397 21.36 -27.61 -6.57
CA GLY A 397 22.45 -27.26 -7.49
C GLY A 397 23.52 -28.34 -7.67
N GLU A 398 23.92 -29.00 -6.57
CA GLU A 398 24.94 -30.06 -6.60
C GLU A 398 24.35 -31.45 -6.87
N SER A 399 23.19 -31.75 -6.27
CA SER A 399 22.58 -33.09 -6.28
C SER A 399 21.74 -33.35 -7.53
N HIS A 400 21.18 -32.30 -8.12
CA HIS A 400 20.26 -32.35 -9.26
C HIS A 400 20.54 -31.22 -10.27
N PRO A 401 21.75 -31.15 -10.85
CA PRO A 401 22.08 -30.15 -11.87
C PRO A 401 21.18 -30.25 -13.11
N GLU A 402 20.49 -31.37 -13.31
CA GLU A 402 19.53 -31.58 -14.38
C GLU A 402 18.25 -30.76 -14.27
N TYR A 403 17.93 -30.27 -13.07
CA TYR A 403 16.74 -29.44 -12.81
C TYR A 403 16.90 -28.02 -13.35
N PHE A 404 18.13 -27.55 -13.54
CA PHE A 404 18.41 -26.20 -14.03
C PHE A 404 18.42 -26.16 -15.57
N PRO A 405 18.11 -25.01 -16.18
CA PRO A 405 17.88 -24.92 -17.61
C PRO A 405 19.14 -25.19 -18.44
N LEU A 406 18.94 -25.84 -19.59
CA LEU A 406 19.92 -25.89 -20.67
C LEU A 406 19.69 -24.66 -21.57
N ILE A 407 20.62 -23.72 -21.60
CA ILE A 407 20.55 -22.51 -22.42
C ILE A 407 21.78 -22.50 -23.34
N ASN A 408 21.59 -22.27 -24.64
CA ASN A 408 22.68 -22.32 -25.63
C ASN A 408 23.49 -23.62 -25.63
N GLY A 409 22.86 -24.74 -25.27
CA GLY A 409 23.52 -26.06 -25.20
C GLY A 409 24.36 -26.28 -23.93
N GLU A 410 24.43 -25.30 -23.02
CA GLU A 410 25.11 -25.43 -21.73
C GLU A 410 24.11 -25.38 -20.58
N ARG A 411 24.37 -26.15 -19.52
CA ARG A 411 23.54 -26.09 -18.30
C ARG A 411 23.95 -24.85 -17.52
N VAL A 412 22.97 -24.06 -17.11
CA VAL A 412 23.18 -22.92 -16.22
C VAL A 412 23.87 -23.42 -14.95
N LYS A 413 24.98 -22.77 -14.61
CA LYS A 413 25.80 -23.16 -13.46
C LYS A 413 25.23 -22.56 -12.19
N VAL A 414 25.11 -23.39 -11.17
CA VAL A 414 24.85 -22.95 -9.80
C VAL A 414 26.19 -22.76 -9.12
N VAL A 415 26.44 -21.55 -8.60
CA VAL A 415 27.69 -21.21 -7.92
C VAL A 415 27.32 -20.75 -6.51
N ASN A 416 27.87 -21.43 -5.50
CA ASN A 416 27.59 -21.16 -4.08
C ASN A 416 26.09 -21.15 -3.73
N GLY A 417 25.30 -22.00 -4.38
CA GLY A 417 23.85 -22.08 -4.16
C GLY A 417 23.04 -20.97 -4.81
N GLU A 418 23.64 -20.20 -5.73
CA GLU A 418 22.99 -19.11 -6.45
C GLU A 418 23.18 -19.24 -7.97
N ILE A 419 22.29 -18.60 -8.73
CA ILE A 419 22.38 -18.49 -10.18
C ILE A 419 22.42 -17.00 -10.52
N THR A 420 23.45 -16.58 -11.25
CA THR A 420 23.52 -15.23 -11.80
C THR A 420 22.51 -15.08 -12.94
N GLY A 421 21.74 -13.99 -12.97
CA GLY A 421 20.82 -13.68 -14.07
C GLY A 421 19.52 -14.52 -14.10
N PRO A 422 18.62 -14.24 -15.06
CA PRO A 422 17.32 -14.88 -15.13
C PRO A 422 17.42 -16.35 -15.54
N TRP A 423 16.61 -17.21 -14.90
CA TRP A 423 16.56 -18.63 -15.19
C TRP A 423 15.20 -19.21 -14.82
N ASN A 424 14.75 -20.24 -15.55
CA ASN A 424 13.58 -21.03 -15.19
C ASN A 424 13.91 -22.53 -15.22
N PRO A 425 13.39 -23.36 -14.30
CA PRO A 425 13.80 -24.76 -14.22
C PRO A 425 13.42 -25.57 -15.47
N CYS A 426 14.18 -26.64 -15.71
CA CYS A 426 13.91 -27.62 -16.74
C CYS A 426 12.74 -28.53 -16.32
N ILE A 427 11.52 -28.12 -16.69
CA ILE A 427 10.28 -28.81 -16.34
C ILE A 427 10.28 -30.31 -16.68
N SER A 428 10.79 -30.69 -17.85
CA SER A 428 10.87 -32.10 -18.25
C SER A 428 11.79 -32.95 -17.37
N SER A 429 12.79 -32.34 -16.73
CA SER A 429 13.65 -33.02 -15.73
C SER A 429 12.97 -33.12 -14.36
N LEU A 430 12.00 -32.24 -14.05
CA LEU A 430 11.28 -32.24 -12.78
C LEU A 430 10.16 -33.28 -12.74
N GLU A 431 9.51 -33.56 -13.88
CA GLU A 431 8.35 -34.46 -13.97
C GLU A 431 8.52 -35.80 -13.24
N PRO A 432 9.67 -36.51 -13.30
CA PRO A 432 9.86 -37.78 -12.59
C PRO A 432 9.78 -37.68 -11.06
N ASN A 433 10.09 -36.51 -10.49
CA ASN A 433 10.12 -36.27 -9.04
C ASN A 433 9.03 -35.27 -8.59
N LEU A 434 8.07 -34.96 -9.48
CA LEU A 434 7.05 -33.93 -9.27
C LEU A 434 6.29 -34.12 -7.97
N ASN A 435 5.94 -35.37 -7.64
CA ASN A 435 5.16 -35.69 -6.46
C ASN A 435 5.87 -35.26 -5.17
N THR A 436 7.16 -35.59 -5.05
CA THR A 436 7.99 -35.24 -3.91
C THR A 436 8.20 -33.72 -3.84
N LEU A 437 8.54 -33.09 -4.96
CA LEU A 437 8.79 -31.65 -5.04
C LEU A 437 7.56 -30.84 -4.62
N VAL A 438 6.39 -31.15 -5.17
CA VAL A 438 5.14 -30.43 -4.87
C VAL A 438 4.70 -30.68 -3.44
N THR A 439 4.79 -31.93 -2.94
CA THR A 439 4.36 -32.23 -1.56
C THR A 439 5.26 -31.57 -0.53
N GLU A 440 6.59 -31.65 -0.68
CA GLU A 440 7.53 -31.00 0.24
C GLU A 440 7.34 -29.49 0.25
N TYR A 441 7.17 -28.89 -0.93
CA TYR A 441 6.98 -27.45 -1.04
C TYR A 441 5.63 -27.00 -0.45
N ALA A 442 4.54 -27.70 -0.76
CA ALA A 442 3.21 -27.41 -0.23
C ALA A 442 3.16 -27.55 1.30
N ASP A 443 3.79 -28.58 1.85
CA ASP A 443 3.85 -28.81 3.30
C ASP A 443 4.55 -27.65 4.01
N ALA A 444 5.70 -27.21 3.50
CA ALA A 444 6.41 -26.06 4.04
C ALA A 444 5.57 -24.78 3.89
N TYR A 445 5.06 -24.51 2.68
CA TYR A 445 4.33 -23.27 2.39
C TYR A 445 3.06 -23.11 3.22
N PHE A 446 2.21 -24.14 3.31
CA PHE A 446 0.96 -24.05 4.07
C PHE A 446 1.15 -24.19 5.59
N SER A 447 2.30 -24.68 6.04
CA SER A 447 2.68 -24.61 7.45
C SER A 447 2.95 -23.16 7.86
N ASP A 448 3.68 -22.42 7.00
CA ASP A 448 4.05 -21.02 7.26
C ASP A 448 2.91 -20.04 6.90
N HIS A 449 2.02 -20.44 5.98
CA HIS A 449 0.91 -19.64 5.47
C HIS A 449 -0.43 -20.42 5.50
N PRO A 450 -0.96 -20.77 6.69
CA PRO A 450 -2.14 -21.62 6.81
C PRO A 450 -3.41 -21.02 6.17
N ASP A 451 -3.50 -19.69 6.16
CA ASP A 451 -4.63 -18.92 5.61
C ASP A 451 -4.59 -18.77 4.08
N ASN A 452 -3.47 -19.10 3.42
CA ASN A 452 -3.36 -18.97 1.96
C ASN A 452 -4.15 -20.05 1.23
N LEU A 453 -4.88 -19.66 0.19
CA LEU A 453 -5.75 -20.50 -0.63
C LEU A 453 -5.03 -21.11 -1.84
N GLY A 454 -3.91 -20.54 -2.28
CA GLY A 454 -3.14 -21.00 -3.44
C GLY A 454 -1.69 -21.34 -3.10
N LEU A 455 -1.13 -22.35 -3.78
CA LEU A 455 0.31 -22.65 -3.80
C LEU A 455 0.96 -21.90 -4.99
N PRO A 456 1.86 -20.94 -4.75
CA PRO A 456 2.52 -20.18 -5.81
C PRO A 456 3.46 -21.08 -6.64
N MET A 457 3.32 -21.06 -7.96
CA MET A 457 4.09 -21.88 -8.91
C MET A 457 4.48 -21.10 -10.17
N GLY A 458 4.42 -19.76 -10.13
CA GLY A 458 4.76 -18.90 -11.26
C GLY A 458 6.21 -19.04 -11.70
N VAL A 459 6.45 -18.96 -13.02
CA VAL A 459 7.80 -18.86 -13.60
C VAL A 459 8.62 -17.78 -12.90
N ASN A 460 9.93 -17.98 -12.75
CA ASN A 460 10.82 -16.97 -12.20
C ASN A 460 10.85 -15.72 -13.09
N ASP A 461 11.12 -14.56 -12.48
CA ASP A 461 11.10 -13.27 -13.16
C ASP A 461 12.18 -13.18 -14.27
N GLY A 462 11.86 -12.39 -15.30
CA GLY A 462 12.68 -12.16 -16.49
C GLY A 462 12.48 -13.23 -17.58
N GLY A 463 13.27 -14.29 -17.55
CA GLY A 463 13.37 -15.25 -18.66
C GLY A 463 14.26 -16.46 -18.35
N GLY A 464 15.03 -16.91 -19.34
CA GLY A 464 15.94 -18.06 -19.16
C GLY A 464 15.22 -19.42 -19.16
N ASP A 465 14.19 -19.54 -20.00
CA ASP A 465 13.45 -20.77 -20.27
C ASP A 465 14.38 -21.90 -20.76
N CYS A 466 14.18 -23.13 -20.26
CA CYS A 466 15.01 -24.28 -20.65
C CYS A 466 14.82 -24.66 -22.13
N GLN A 467 15.94 -24.82 -22.84
CA GLN A 467 15.99 -25.16 -24.26
C GLN A 467 16.39 -26.63 -24.49
N CYS A 468 16.20 -27.53 -23.54
CA CYS A 468 16.45 -28.95 -23.81
C CYS A 468 15.48 -29.48 -24.89
N GLN A 469 15.82 -30.63 -25.51
CA GLN A 469 15.01 -31.20 -26.59
C GLN A 469 13.54 -31.40 -26.19
N ALA A 470 13.29 -31.86 -24.97
CA ALA A 470 11.93 -32.10 -24.47
C ALA A 470 11.16 -30.79 -24.24
N CYS A 471 11.75 -29.78 -23.60
CA CYS A 471 11.08 -28.49 -23.37
C CYS A 471 10.77 -27.77 -24.68
N ARG A 472 11.69 -27.80 -25.66
CA ARG A 472 11.43 -27.24 -27.01
C ARG A 472 10.31 -27.98 -27.73
N ALA A 473 10.23 -29.30 -27.58
CA ALA A 473 9.17 -30.09 -28.18
C ALA A 473 7.80 -29.76 -27.57
N GLU A 474 7.71 -29.62 -26.23
CA GLU A 474 6.49 -29.19 -25.56
C GLU A 474 6.08 -27.78 -26.02
N LEU A 475 7.01 -26.80 -26.02
CA LEU A 475 6.72 -25.44 -26.48
C LEU A 475 6.21 -25.42 -27.93
N ALA A 476 6.82 -26.20 -28.82
CA ALA A 476 6.36 -26.29 -30.21
C ALA A 476 4.94 -26.87 -30.32
N GLN A 477 4.65 -27.90 -29.53
CA GLN A 477 3.35 -28.59 -29.53
C GLN A 477 2.24 -27.72 -28.91
N SER A 478 2.41 -27.32 -27.66
CA SER A 478 1.38 -26.62 -26.89
C SER A 478 1.42 -25.09 -27.07
N GLY A 479 2.56 -24.53 -27.47
CA GLY A 479 2.76 -23.07 -27.42
C GLY A 479 2.98 -22.53 -26.01
N ASN A 480 3.02 -23.40 -24.99
CA ASN A 480 3.30 -23.06 -23.59
C ASN A 480 3.96 -24.26 -22.89
N GLN A 481 5.24 -24.15 -22.58
CA GLN A 481 6.01 -25.28 -22.05
C GLN A 481 5.69 -25.66 -20.60
N TYR A 482 4.94 -24.84 -19.88
CA TYR A 482 4.68 -24.99 -18.44
C TYR A 482 3.28 -25.53 -18.12
N ALA A 483 2.31 -25.29 -19.00
CA ALA A 483 0.90 -25.55 -18.71
C ALA A 483 0.59 -27.00 -18.30
N ARG A 484 1.19 -27.99 -19.00
CA ARG A 484 1.00 -29.41 -18.68
C ARG A 484 1.54 -29.74 -17.29
N PHE A 485 2.72 -29.23 -16.97
CA PHE A 485 3.34 -29.39 -15.65
C PHE A 485 2.50 -28.77 -14.54
N TYR A 486 1.95 -27.56 -14.75
CA TYR A 486 1.04 -26.96 -13.77
C TYR A 486 -0.20 -27.79 -13.53
N SER A 487 -0.80 -28.34 -14.60
CA SER A 487 -1.95 -29.23 -14.45
C SER A 487 -1.60 -30.51 -13.68
N MET A 488 -0.44 -31.12 -13.95
CA MET A 488 0.04 -32.30 -13.21
C MET A 488 0.32 -31.98 -11.72
N ALA A 489 0.98 -30.86 -11.45
CA ALA A 489 1.29 -30.39 -10.10
C ALA A 489 0.01 -30.10 -9.31
N ALA A 490 -1.01 -29.52 -9.96
CA ALA A 490 -2.29 -29.24 -9.33
C ALA A 490 -3.04 -30.53 -8.97
N VAL A 491 -2.98 -31.56 -9.81
CA VAL A 491 -3.55 -32.89 -9.49
C VAL A 491 -2.84 -33.50 -8.30
N GLU A 492 -1.52 -33.38 -8.22
CA GLU A 492 -0.76 -33.86 -7.06
C GLU A 492 -1.15 -33.13 -5.77
N LEU A 493 -1.17 -31.79 -5.83
CA LEU A 493 -1.54 -30.93 -4.70
C LEU A 493 -2.90 -31.34 -4.12
N ALA A 494 -3.89 -31.58 -4.99
CA ALA A 494 -5.25 -31.93 -4.58
C ALA A 494 -5.36 -33.25 -3.80
N LYS A 495 -4.37 -34.15 -3.89
CA LYS A 495 -4.37 -35.42 -3.14
C LYS A 495 -4.29 -35.20 -1.62
N LYS A 496 -3.55 -34.17 -1.19
CA LYS A 496 -3.37 -33.82 0.23
C LYS A 496 -4.11 -32.54 0.61
N TYR A 497 -4.23 -31.60 -0.32
CA TYR A 497 -4.84 -30.28 -0.13
C TYR A 497 -6.00 -30.05 -1.12
N PRO A 498 -7.12 -30.79 -0.99
CA PRO A 498 -8.21 -30.79 -1.99
C PRO A 498 -8.93 -29.44 -2.15
N ASN A 499 -8.83 -28.55 -1.17
CA ASN A 499 -9.46 -27.23 -1.17
C ASN A 499 -8.49 -26.09 -1.55
N LYS A 500 -7.23 -26.42 -1.88
CA LYS A 500 -6.23 -25.42 -2.28
C LYS A 500 -6.08 -25.38 -3.79
N LEU A 501 -5.75 -24.20 -4.30
CA LEU A 501 -5.46 -23.96 -5.71
C LEU A 501 -3.95 -24.08 -5.96
N LEU A 502 -3.57 -24.38 -7.20
CA LEU A 502 -2.23 -24.09 -7.71
C LEU A 502 -2.31 -22.77 -8.48
N SER A 503 -1.54 -21.77 -8.09
CA SER A 503 -1.58 -20.42 -8.66
C SER A 503 -0.30 -20.09 -9.41
N PHE A 504 -0.42 -19.59 -10.64
CA PHE A 504 0.74 -19.16 -11.42
C PHE A 504 0.43 -17.93 -12.28
N ILE A 505 1.47 -17.17 -12.62
CA ILE A 505 1.42 -15.99 -13.47
C ILE A 505 1.65 -16.37 -14.94
N ALA A 506 0.81 -15.89 -15.85
CA ALA A 506 1.00 -16.03 -17.30
C ALA A 506 2.00 -14.96 -17.80
N TYR A 507 3.28 -15.20 -17.50
CA TYR A 507 4.41 -14.29 -17.75
C TYR A 507 5.44 -14.96 -18.66
N SER A 508 6.27 -14.17 -19.36
CA SER A 508 7.28 -14.60 -20.33
C SER A 508 6.74 -15.16 -21.67
N ALA A 509 7.61 -15.19 -22.68
CA ALA A 509 7.26 -15.70 -24.02
C ALA A 509 6.76 -17.15 -24.01
N ALA A 510 7.19 -17.95 -23.02
CA ALA A 510 6.88 -19.37 -22.92
C ALA A 510 5.68 -19.69 -22.01
N ALA A 511 5.24 -18.77 -21.14
CA ALA A 511 4.12 -18.99 -20.21
C ALA A 511 2.93 -18.04 -20.39
N THR A 512 3.07 -16.92 -21.13
CA THR A 512 1.97 -15.95 -21.37
C THR A 512 0.84 -16.49 -22.24
N LYS A 513 1.12 -17.39 -23.20
CA LYS A 513 0.10 -17.91 -24.12
C LYS A 513 -0.70 -19.04 -23.48
N ALA A 514 -2.02 -19.02 -23.65
CA ALA A 514 -2.87 -20.16 -23.33
C ALA A 514 -2.40 -21.40 -24.13
N PRO A 515 -2.32 -22.58 -23.51
CA PRO A 515 -1.80 -23.77 -24.17
C PRO A 515 -2.79 -24.31 -25.22
N ARG A 516 -2.24 -24.82 -26.31
CA ARG A 516 -2.94 -25.68 -27.28
C ARG A 516 -2.84 -27.12 -26.81
N CYS A 517 -3.90 -27.90 -27.05
CA CYS A 517 -3.91 -29.35 -26.80
C CYS A 517 -3.59 -29.76 -25.35
N VAL A 518 -3.77 -28.85 -24.39
CA VAL A 518 -3.72 -29.10 -22.94
C VAL A 518 -5.05 -28.63 -22.36
N THR A 519 -5.70 -29.48 -21.57
CA THR A 519 -6.86 -29.09 -20.77
C THR A 519 -6.41 -28.91 -19.34
N MET A 520 -6.52 -27.68 -18.83
CA MET A 520 -6.14 -27.32 -17.46
C MET A 520 -7.13 -27.91 -16.46
N THR A 521 -6.64 -28.30 -15.28
CA THR A 521 -7.47 -28.87 -14.22
C THR A 521 -8.23 -27.79 -13.44
N PRO A 522 -9.40 -28.11 -12.85
CA PRO A 522 -10.25 -27.09 -12.22
C PRO A 522 -9.66 -26.36 -11.01
N ASN A 523 -8.65 -26.95 -10.35
CA ASN A 523 -7.98 -26.37 -9.18
C ASN A 523 -6.73 -25.55 -9.56
N VAL A 524 -6.64 -25.11 -10.81
CA VAL A 524 -5.62 -24.17 -11.27
C VAL A 524 -6.20 -22.76 -11.29
N LEU A 525 -5.43 -21.82 -10.75
CA LEU A 525 -5.62 -20.39 -10.90
C LEU A 525 -4.50 -19.81 -11.76
N VAL A 526 -4.87 -19.04 -12.77
CA VAL A 526 -3.90 -18.30 -13.59
C VAL A 526 -4.12 -16.81 -13.42
N GLU A 527 -3.05 -16.10 -13.09
CA GLU A 527 -3.05 -14.65 -13.04
C GLU A 527 -2.46 -14.10 -14.35
N ILE A 528 -3.27 -13.37 -15.11
CA ILE A 528 -2.95 -12.98 -16.48
C ILE A 528 -2.33 -11.58 -16.48
N THR A 529 -1.16 -11.46 -17.10
CA THR A 529 -0.44 -10.18 -17.27
C THR A 529 -0.83 -9.48 -18.57
N GLY A 530 -0.70 -8.14 -18.59
CA GLY A 530 -0.87 -7.33 -19.80
C GLY A 530 0.34 -6.43 -20.05
N MET A 531 1.39 -6.95 -20.71
CA MET A 531 2.64 -6.20 -20.98
C MET A 531 2.92 -5.86 -22.46
N ASP A 532 2.19 -6.45 -23.41
CA ASP A 532 2.56 -6.34 -24.83
C ASP A 532 1.43 -5.74 -25.69
N LYS A 533 1.43 -6.00 -27.02
CA LYS A 533 0.37 -5.64 -27.98
C LYS A 533 -1.01 -6.25 -27.64
N MET A 534 -1.18 -6.94 -26.52
CA MET A 534 -2.42 -7.56 -26.04
C MET A 534 -2.60 -7.20 -24.56
N GLY A 535 -3.78 -6.70 -24.20
CA GLY A 535 -4.12 -6.49 -22.79
C GLY A 535 -4.48 -7.81 -22.10
N ALA A 536 -4.45 -7.86 -20.77
CA ALA A 536 -4.79 -9.07 -20.02
C ALA A 536 -6.18 -9.61 -20.39
N TYR A 537 -7.18 -8.74 -20.49
CA TYR A 537 -8.55 -9.11 -20.87
C TYR A 537 -8.67 -9.72 -22.27
N ASP A 538 -7.77 -9.38 -23.20
CA ASP A 538 -7.75 -9.97 -24.54
C ASP A 538 -7.32 -11.45 -24.51
N LEU A 539 -6.63 -11.88 -23.44
CA LEU A 539 -6.13 -13.24 -23.25
C LEU A 539 -7.10 -14.14 -22.48
N PHE A 540 -8.06 -13.58 -21.74
CA PHE A 540 -8.98 -14.34 -20.89
C PHE A 540 -9.78 -15.42 -21.66
N PRO A 541 -10.36 -15.14 -22.85
CA PRO A 541 -11.12 -16.14 -23.60
C PRO A 541 -10.29 -17.40 -23.93
N ALA A 542 -9.05 -17.23 -24.38
CA ALA A 542 -8.20 -18.36 -24.77
C ALA A 542 -7.82 -19.24 -23.57
N TRP A 543 -7.61 -18.65 -22.40
CA TRP A 543 -7.41 -19.38 -21.15
C TRP A 543 -8.69 -20.04 -20.64
N TYR A 544 -9.85 -19.42 -20.86
CA TYR A 544 -11.14 -20.02 -20.50
C TYR A 544 -11.41 -21.28 -21.34
N ASP A 545 -11.12 -21.23 -22.64
CA ASP A 545 -11.31 -22.35 -23.57
C ASP A 545 -10.41 -23.56 -23.26
N CYS A 546 -9.25 -23.35 -22.63
CA CYS A 546 -8.37 -24.45 -22.21
C CYS A 546 -8.77 -25.07 -20.85
N GLY A 547 -9.86 -24.61 -20.23
CA GLY A 547 -10.44 -25.21 -19.02
C GLY A 547 -10.22 -24.43 -17.72
N ILE A 548 -9.54 -23.28 -17.75
CA ILE A 548 -9.39 -22.43 -16.56
C ILE A 548 -10.75 -21.89 -16.10
N ARG A 549 -10.99 -21.92 -14.80
CA ARG A 549 -12.19 -21.35 -14.15
C ARG A 549 -11.89 -20.43 -12.96
N ASN A 550 -10.62 -20.30 -12.59
CA ASN A 550 -10.16 -19.36 -11.57
C ASN A 550 -9.16 -18.40 -12.22
N PHE A 551 -9.60 -17.15 -12.37
CA PHE A 551 -8.79 -16.12 -13.04
C PHE A 551 -8.25 -15.14 -12.01
N GLY A 552 -7.02 -14.71 -12.26
CA GLY A 552 -6.41 -13.57 -11.63
C GLY A 552 -6.05 -12.51 -12.68
N LEU A 553 -5.91 -11.27 -12.24
CA LEU A 553 -5.38 -10.17 -13.04
C LEU A 553 -4.05 -9.70 -12.46
N TYR A 554 -3.00 -9.68 -13.28
CA TYR A 554 -1.76 -8.97 -12.96
C TYR A 554 -1.73 -7.68 -13.78
N ASP A 555 -1.80 -6.54 -13.10
CA ASP A 555 -1.91 -5.23 -13.74
C ASP A 555 -0.81 -4.27 -13.26
N TYR A 556 -0.31 -3.49 -14.20
CA TYR A 556 0.72 -2.48 -14.01
C TYR A 556 0.07 -1.11 -13.84
N ILE A 557 -0.44 -0.90 -12.63
CA ILE A 557 -1.20 0.29 -12.26
C ILE A 557 -0.29 1.48 -11.88
N TYR A 558 0.86 1.58 -12.56
CA TYR A 558 1.87 2.62 -12.37
C TYR A 558 1.25 4.01 -12.33
N THR A 559 1.65 4.81 -11.35
CA THR A 559 1.08 6.13 -11.08
C THR A 559 1.82 7.23 -11.81
N PHE A 560 1.32 8.46 -11.65
CA PHE A 560 2.15 9.65 -11.87
C PHE A 560 3.49 9.48 -11.13
N GLY A 561 4.59 9.89 -11.76
CA GLY A 561 5.93 9.78 -11.19
C GLY A 561 6.59 8.41 -11.29
N ASN A 562 5.94 7.41 -11.90
CA ASN A 562 6.61 6.16 -12.28
C ASN A 562 6.54 5.96 -13.79
N GLY A 563 7.29 6.77 -14.54
CA GLY A 563 7.28 6.78 -16.01
C GLY A 563 6.09 7.51 -16.65
N TYR A 564 5.25 8.16 -15.84
CA TYR A 564 4.20 9.07 -16.28
C TYR A 564 4.39 10.46 -15.69
N VAL A 565 4.12 11.50 -16.49
CA VAL A 565 4.16 12.92 -16.10
C VAL A 565 2.80 13.59 -16.24
N ILE A 566 1.74 12.78 -16.36
CA ILE A 566 0.34 13.21 -16.41
C ILE A 566 -0.50 12.39 -15.43
N PRO A 567 -1.67 12.89 -15.00
CA PRO A 567 -2.60 12.11 -14.19
C PRO A 567 -3.05 10.83 -14.90
N ARG A 568 -3.03 9.70 -14.18
CA ARG A 568 -3.55 8.40 -14.66
C ARG A 568 -4.89 8.06 -14.02
N TYR A 569 -5.91 8.80 -14.42
CA TYR A 569 -7.23 8.76 -13.81
C TYR A 569 -8.31 8.21 -14.76
N TYR A 570 -8.85 7.04 -14.45
CA TYR A 570 -9.94 6.39 -15.20
C TYR A 570 -10.69 5.30 -14.35
N PRO A 571 -11.12 5.63 -13.11
CA PRO A 571 -11.66 4.65 -12.18
C PRO A 571 -12.96 3.98 -12.64
N ARG A 572 -13.84 4.69 -13.36
CA ARG A 572 -15.13 4.14 -13.81
C ARG A 572 -14.91 3.03 -14.82
N ALA A 573 -13.99 3.28 -15.76
CA ALA A 573 -13.65 2.33 -16.81
C ALA A 573 -13.03 1.04 -16.24
N MET A 574 -12.16 1.18 -15.23
CA MET A 574 -11.56 0.03 -14.53
C MET A 574 -12.59 -0.75 -13.73
N ALA A 575 -13.40 -0.08 -12.91
CA ALA A 575 -14.43 -0.74 -12.09
C ALA A 575 -15.42 -1.53 -12.96
N SER A 576 -15.88 -0.95 -14.08
CA SER A 576 -16.73 -1.66 -15.06
C SER A 576 -16.03 -2.90 -15.61
N THR A 577 -14.77 -2.77 -16.01
CA THR A 577 -14.02 -3.89 -16.59
C THR A 577 -13.76 -5.00 -15.58
N TRP A 578 -13.50 -4.66 -14.31
CA TRP A 578 -13.34 -5.64 -13.24
C TRP A 578 -14.63 -6.39 -12.94
N LYS A 579 -15.76 -5.69 -12.93
CA LYS A 579 -17.08 -6.28 -12.76
C LYS A 579 -17.45 -7.21 -13.91
N GLU A 580 -17.20 -6.79 -15.16
CA GLU A 580 -17.37 -7.63 -16.35
C GLU A 580 -16.51 -8.91 -16.23
N ALA A 581 -15.22 -8.77 -15.91
CA ALA A 581 -14.31 -9.89 -15.77
C ALA A 581 -14.68 -10.83 -14.60
N LYS A 582 -15.18 -10.27 -13.48
CA LYS A 582 -15.72 -11.06 -12.37
C LYS A 582 -16.88 -11.93 -12.81
N ASN A 583 -17.84 -11.35 -13.54
CA ASN A 583 -19.05 -12.04 -13.97
C ASN A 583 -18.79 -13.08 -15.06
N GLU A 584 -17.92 -12.78 -16.02
CA GLU A 584 -17.69 -13.63 -17.19
C GLU A 584 -16.64 -14.73 -16.93
N TYR A 585 -15.58 -14.39 -16.18
CA TYR A 585 -14.41 -15.27 -16.02
C TYR A 585 -14.15 -15.67 -14.57
N ASN A 586 -14.98 -15.25 -13.61
CA ASN A 586 -14.77 -15.54 -12.20
C ASN A 586 -13.39 -15.02 -11.72
N LEU A 587 -13.14 -13.74 -11.99
CA LEU A 587 -11.96 -13.02 -11.50
C LEU A 587 -11.91 -13.06 -9.96
N GLN A 588 -10.84 -13.61 -9.42
CA GLN A 588 -10.72 -14.04 -8.04
C GLN A 588 -9.53 -13.39 -7.33
N THR A 589 -8.45 -13.17 -8.06
CA THR A 589 -7.22 -12.53 -7.54
C THR A 589 -6.82 -11.33 -8.39
N MET A 590 -6.14 -10.38 -7.78
CA MET A 590 -5.54 -9.24 -8.46
C MET A 590 -4.21 -8.90 -7.81
N TRP A 591 -3.17 -8.83 -8.63
CA TRP A 591 -1.87 -8.30 -8.27
C TRP A 591 -1.64 -7.00 -9.04
N MET A 592 -1.58 -5.90 -8.30
CA MET A 592 -1.57 -4.55 -8.86
C MET A 592 -0.23 -3.88 -8.53
N GLU A 593 0.65 -3.70 -9.51
CA GLU A 593 1.90 -2.96 -9.30
C GLU A 593 1.65 -1.45 -9.28
N LEU A 594 1.79 -0.81 -8.11
CA LEU A 594 1.35 0.58 -7.91
C LEU A 594 2.51 1.61 -7.97
N TYR A 595 3.65 1.36 -7.31
CA TYR A 595 4.77 2.30 -7.18
C TYR A 595 4.35 3.78 -6.99
N PRO A 596 3.64 4.11 -5.90
CA PRO A 596 3.03 5.41 -5.73
C PRO A 596 4.09 6.49 -5.42
N VAL A 597 4.06 7.58 -6.18
CA VAL A 597 4.90 8.77 -5.93
C VAL A 597 4.13 9.87 -5.19
N THR A 598 2.83 10.00 -5.47
CA THR A 598 1.97 11.04 -4.89
C THR A 598 0.53 10.54 -4.76
N GLY A 599 -0.20 11.08 -3.78
CA GLY A 599 -1.65 10.90 -3.68
C GLY A 599 -2.47 11.94 -4.43
N VAL A 600 -1.85 13.02 -4.93
CA VAL A 600 -2.58 14.19 -5.46
C VAL A 600 -3.44 13.83 -6.68
N PHE A 601 -2.92 13.01 -7.59
CA PHE A 601 -3.66 12.55 -8.76
C PHE A 601 -4.27 11.15 -8.60
N ASP A 602 -3.55 10.25 -7.94
CA ASP A 602 -3.85 8.82 -7.99
C ASP A 602 -4.80 8.35 -6.88
N ALA A 603 -4.92 9.10 -5.77
CA ALA A 603 -5.77 8.74 -4.64
C ALA A 603 -7.26 8.54 -4.96
N PRO A 604 -7.95 9.41 -5.72
CA PRO A 604 -9.38 9.19 -6.02
C PRO A 604 -9.60 7.92 -6.82
N ARG A 605 -8.70 7.62 -7.78
CA ARG A 605 -8.77 6.37 -8.54
C ARG A 605 -8.53 5.17 -7.61
N GLN A 606 -7.45 5.22 -6.83
CA GLN A 606 -7.08 4.08 -5.99
C GLN A 606 -8.13 3.78 -4.92
N TYR A 607 -8.75 4.80 -4.33
CA TYR A 607 -9.85 4.61 -3.38
C TYR A 607 -11.01 3.82 -3.99
N VAL A 608 -11.47 4.20 -5.19
CA VAL A 608 -12.54 3.48 -5.88
C VAL A 608 -12.15 2.03 -6.12
N LEU A 609 -10.95 1.79 -6.64
CA LEU A 609 -10.50 0.43 -6.97
C LEU A 609 -10.39 -0.46 -5.74
N ASP A 610 -9.90 0.06 -4.63
CA ASP A 610 -9.74 -0.71 -3.39
C ASP A 610 -11.11 -1.10 -2.81
N GLU A 611 -12.08 -0.18 -2.84
CA GLU A 611 -13.45 -0.44 -2.40
C GLU A 611 -14.19 -1.38 -3.35
N ILE A 612 -14.01 -1.24 -4.67
CA ILE A 612 -14.58 -2.14 -5.68
C ILE A 612 -13.99 -3.56 -5.57
N ALA A 613 -12.71 -3.69 -5.22
CA ALA A 613 -12.13 -5.01 -4.96
C ALA A 613 -12.79 -5.68 -3.74
N TRP A 614 -13.18 -4.90 -2.73
CA TRP A 614 -13.92 -5.40 -1.57
C TRP A 614 -15.36 -5.74 -1.93
N ASP A 615 -16.09 -4.82 -2.56
CA ASP A 615 -17.46 -4.99 -3.03
C ASP A 615 -17.55 -4.65 -4.52
N ILE A 616 -17.58 -5.68 -5.36
CA ILE A 616 -17.58 -5.52 -6.83
C ILE A 616 -18.85 -4.83 -7.35
N ASP A 617 -19.88 -4.73 -6.52
CA ASP A 617 -21.15 -4.09 -6.83
C ASP A 617 -21.29 -2.68 -6.23
N ALA A 618 -20.26 -2.17 -5.54
CA ALA A 618 -20.28 -0.83 -4.96
C ALA A 618 -20.52 0.28 -6.02
N ASP A 619 -21.23 1.33 -5.62
CA ASP A 619 -21.52 2.47 -6.49
C ASP A 619 -20.28 3.38 -6.64
N VAL A 620 -19.74 3.41 -7.86
CA VAL A 620 -18.55 4.20 -8.19
C VAL A 620 -18.78 5.69 -8.03
N GLU A 621 -19.97 6.21 -8.33
CA GLU A 621 -20.24 7.64 -8.16
C GLU A 621 -20.33 8.01 -6.68
N GLU A 622 -20.95 7.17 -5.84
CA GLU A 622 -20.99 7.43 -4.39
C GLU A 622 -19.58 7.43 -3.78
N LEU A 623 -18.70 6.53 -4.22
CA LEU A 623 -17.30 6.50 -3.78
C LEU A 623 -16.51 7.75 -4.24
N LEU A 624 -16.71 8.19 -5.48
CA LEU A 624 -16.07 9.41 -5.97
C LEU A 624 -16.59 10.65 -5.25
N ASP A 625 -17.90 10.74 -5.03
CA ASP A 625 -18.52 11.84 -4.30
C ASP A 625 -18.03 11.85 -2.85
N ASP A 626 -17.93 10.70 -2.16
CA ASP A 626 -17.33 10.59 -0.83
C ASP A 626 -15.89 11.13 -0.81
N PHE A 627 -15.05 10.69 -1.76
CA PHE A 627 -13.67 11.15 -1.86
C PHE A 627 -13.58 12.67 -2.03
N PHE A 628 -14.25 13.23 -3.04
CA PHE A 628 -14.12 14.65 -3.36
C PHE A 628 -14.72 15.54 -2.28
N HIS A 629 -15.82 15.14 -1.64
CA HIS A 629 -16.37 15.86 -0.49
C HIS A 629 -15.42 15.83 0.72
N CYS A 630 -14.85 14.67 1.07
CA CYS A 630 -13.89 14.56 2.16
C CYS A 630 -12.61 15.38 1.92
N MET A 631 -12.15 15.45 0.66
CA MET A 631 -10.89 16.10 0.31
C MET A 631 -11.04 17.62 0.13
N TYR A 632 -12.08 18.08 -0.57
CA TYR A 632 -12.19 19.44 -1.07
C TYR A 632 -13.44 20.21 -0.60
N GLN A 633 -14.32 19.57 0.17
CA GLN A 633 -15.51 20.20 0.77
C GLN A 633 -16.35 20.96 -0.27
N GLU A 634 -16.59 22.26 -0.10
CA GLU A 634 -17.41 23.07 -1.01
C GLU A 634 -16.85 23.12 -2.44
N ALA A 635 -15.55 22.86 -2.62
CA ALA A 635 -14.91 22.77 -3.93
C ALA A 635 -14.90 21.35 -4.53
N ALA A 636 -15.58 20.38 -3.93
CA ALA A 636 -15.63 18.99 -4.41
C ALA A 636 -16.09 18.88 -5.87
N LEU A 637 -17.16 19.58 -6.25
CA LEU A 637 -17.72 19.48 -7.60
C LEU A 637 -16.79 19.98 -8.71
N PRO A 638 -16.24 21.21 -8.67
CA PRO A 638 -15.31 21.66 -9.70
C PRO A 638 -14.04 20.78 -9.77
N VAL A 639 -13.51 20.33 -8.63
CA VAL A 639 -12.36 19.42 -8.63
C VAL A 639 -12.71 18.06 -9.23
N LYS A 640 -13.88 17.49 -8.91
CA LYS A 640 -14.38 16.24 -9.54
C LYS A 640 -14.47 16.40 -11.06
N ARG A 641 -14.99 17.52 -11.56
CA ARG A 641 -15.08 17.81 -13.01
C ARG A 641 -13.71 17.91 -13.67
N PHE A 642 -12.72 18.48 -13.00
CA PHE A 642 -11.33 18.47 -13.48
C PHE A 642 -10.82 17.03 -13.70
N PHE A 643 -11.07 16.12 -12.75
CA PHE A 643 -10.71 14.71 -12.90
C PHE A 643 -11.56 13.97 -13.95
N ASP A 644 -12.85 14.27 -14.05
CA ASP A 644 -13.73 13.71 -15.09
C ASP A 644 -13.22 14.06 -16.50
N LEU A 645 -12.66 15.26 -16.71
CA LEU A 645 -12.02 15.63 -17.96
C LEU A 645 -10.78 14.78 -18.26
N HIS A 646 -9.98 14.42 -17.25
CA HIS A 646 -8.84 13.50 -17.42
C HIS A 646 -9.29 12.12 -17.89
N GLU A 647 -10.36 11.57 -17.29
CA GLU A 647 -10.91 10.29 -17.72
C GLU A 647 -11.46 10.36 -19.15
N GLN A 648 -12.16 11.44 -19.52
CA GLN A 648 -12.61 11.66 -20.89
C GLN A 648 -11.44 11.71 -21.89
N VAL A 649 -10.33 12.36 -21.53
CA VAL A 649 -9.13 12.35 -22.36
C VAL A 649 -8.55 10.94 -22.49
N TYR A 650 -8.43 10.21 -21.38
CA TYR A 650 -7.87 8.87 -21.35
C TYR A 650 -8.69 7.89 -22.21
N LEU A 651 -10.02 7.97 -22.15
CA LEU A 651 -10.93 7.11 -22.92
C LEU A 651 -10.92 7.36 -24.43
N ARG A 652 -10.26 8.42 -24.93
CA ARG A 652 -10.02 8.61 -26.37
C ARG A 652 -8.93 7.66 -26.91
N LYS A 653 -8.13 7.03 -26.05
CA LYS A 653 -7.12 6.03 -26.45
C LYS A 653 -7.80 4.80 -27.04
N LYS A 654 -7.28 4.31 -28.17
CA LYS A 654 -7.79 3.10 -28.83
C LYS A 654 -7.61 1.85 -27.95
N ASP A 655 -6.57 1.84 -27.13
CA ASP A 655 -6.10 0.71 -26.36
C ASP A 655 -6.08 1.01 -24.85
N TRP A 656 -7.04 1.80 -24.36
CA TRP A 656 -7.12 2.22 -22.95
C TRP A 656 -7.13 1.05 -21.93
N LYS A 657 -7.53 -0.17 -22.34
CA LYS A 657 -7.44 -1.41 -21.54
C LYS A 657 -6.02 -1.99 -21.45
N ARG A 658 -5.01 -1.30 -22.00
CA ARG A 658 -3.59 -1.68 -21.94
C ARG A 658 -2.88 -0.75 -20.96
N PRO A 659 -2.73 -1.18 -19.71
CA PRO A 659 -2.39 -0.31 -18.58
C PRO A 659 -0.97 0.26 -18.65
N ILE A 660 -0.06 -0.26 -19.49
CA ILE A 660 1.26 0.36 -19.71
C ILE A 660 1.38 1.09 -21.05
N SER A 661 0.29 1.25 -21.79
CA SER A 661 0.31 2.02 -23.04
C SER A 661 0.67 3.48 -22.76
N GLY A 662 1.80 3.92 -23.31
CA GLY A 662 2.36 5.25 -23.11
C GLY A 662 3.31 5.38 -21.91
N TRP A 663 3.56 4.31 -21.16
CA TRP A 663 4.57 4.32 -20.09
C TRP A 663 5.94 4.71 -20.65
N GLN A 664 6.61 5.65 -19.99
CA GLN A 664 7.91 6.20 -20.42
C GLN A 664 7.89 6.71 -21.87
N ASN A 665 6.75 7.20 -22.37
CA ASN A 665 6.62 7.64 -23.75
C ASN A 665 5.71 8.87 -23.89
N PHE A 666 6.06 9.79 -24.79
CA PHE A 666 5.29 11.01 -25.07
C PHE A 666 3.86 10.74 -25.55
N THR A 667 3.61 9.55 -26.11
CA THR A 667 2.27 9.09 -26.50
C THR A 667 1.25 9.11 -25.37
N GLN A 668 1.69 9.14 -24.10
CA GLN A 668 0.78 9.35 -22.96
C GLN A 668 -0.03 10.66 -23.08
N MET A 669 0.51 11.68 -23.77
CA MET A 669 -0.07 13.02 -23.91
C MET A 669 -0.78 13.28 -25.24
N ASN A 670 -0.90 12.28 -26.13
CA ASN A 670 -1.36 12.49 -27.50
C ASN A 670 -2.85 12.86 -27.63
N GLU A 671 -3.67 12.44 -26.68
CA GLU A 671 -5.10 12.69 -26.72
C GLU A 671 -5.43 14.11 -26.28
N TYR A 672 -4.59 14.75 -25.47
CA TYR A 672 -4.81 16.12 -24.99
C TYR A 672 -4.79 17.15 -26.13
N THR A 673 -5.63 18.17 -25.97
CA THR A 673 -5.73 19.34 -26.85
C THR A 673 -5.68 20.64 -26.03
N TRP A 674 -5.46 21.78 -26.69
CA TRP A 674 -5.54 23.10 -26.04
C TRP A 674 -6.91 23.37 -25.40
N GLU A 675 -7.99 22.87 -26.00
CA GLU A 675 -9.35 23.02 -25.45
C GLU A 675 -9.53 22.22 -24.15
N ASP A 676 -8.96 21.02 -24.08
CA ASP A 676 -8.99 20.21 -22.85
C ASP A 676 -8.26 20.92 -21.71
N LEU A 677 -7.05 21.44 -21.98
CA LEU A 677 -6.28 22.19 -21.00
C LEU A 677 -7.04 23.44 -20.50
N GLN A 678 -7.68 24.17 -21.42
CA GLN A 678 -8.49 25.34 -21.06
C GLN A 678 -9.67 24.96 -20.15
N LYS A 679 -10.38 23.87 -20.45
CA LYS A 679 -11.51 23.40 -19.62
C LYS A 679 -11.04 22.94 -18.24
N MET A 680 -9.93 22.22 -18.18
CA MET A 680 -9.33 21.77 -16.93
C MET A 680 -8.94 22.97 -16.06
N GLU A 681 -8.28 23.97 -16.65
CA GLU A 681 -7.89 25.19 -15.96
C GLU A 681 -9.11 25.96 -15.44
N GLN A 682 -10.18 26.05 -16.24
CA GLN A 682 -11.43 26.70 -15.84
C GLN A 682 -12.08 26.04 -14.62
N GLU A 683 -12.06 24.71 -14.51
CA GLU A 683 -12.62 24.02 -13.34
C GLU A 683 -11.78 24.26 -12.08
N LEU A 684 -10.45 24.33 -12.21
CA LEU A 684 -9.60 24.70 -11.08
C LEU A 684 -9.78 26.18 -10.70
N ASP A 685 -9.98 27.08 -11.66
CA ASP A 685 -10.30 28.50 -11.39
C ASP A 685 -11.62 28.63 -10.63
N ASN A 686 -12.63 27.83 -11.01
CA ASN A 686 -13.91 27.78 -10.30
C ASN A 686 -13.72 27.28 -8.86
N ALA A 687 -12.84 26.30 -8.62
CA ALA A 687 -12.53 25.81 -7.28
C ALA A 687 -11.83 26.87 -6.43
N GLU A 688 -10.92 27.66 -6.99
CA GLU A 688 -10.19 28.71 -6.25
C GLU A 688 -11.05 29.93 -5.90
N GLN A 689 -12.13 30.17 -6.63
CA GLN A 689 -13.10 31.21 -6.28
C GLN A 689 -13.89 30.86 -5.01
N ILE A 690 -13.86 29.60 -4.56
CA ILE A 690 -14.51 29.14 -3.34
C ILE A 690 -13.58 29.42 -2.15
N ALA A 691 -14.13 30.04 -1.10
CA ALA A 691 -13.37 30.42 0.08
C ALA A 691 -13.06 29.22 1.00
N LEU A 692 -12.05 28.43 0.64
CA LEU A 692 -11.56 27.30 1.43
C LEU A 692 -10.58 27.74 2.54
N GLN A 693 -10.48 26.94 3.61
CA GLN A 693 -9.54 27.11 4.72
C GLN A 693 -8.90 25.77 5.12
N GLY A 694 -7.75 25.82 5.80
CA GLY A 694 -7.09 24.62 6.32
C GLY A 694 -6.71 23.60 5.24
N LEU A 695 -6.94 22.32 5.51
CA LEU A 695 -6.54 21.21 4.64
C LEU A 695 -7.16 21.26 3.23
N PRO A 696 -8.47 21.50 3.02
CA PRO A 696 -9.05 21.64 1.68
C PRO A 696 -8.33 22.66 0.79
N LYS A 697 -7.94 23.82 1.37
CA LYS A 697 -7.18 24.83 0.65
C LYS A 697 -5.79 24.34 0.27
N GLN A 698 -5.07 23.74 1.22
CA GLN A 698 -3.73 23.18 0.97
C GLN A 698 -3.75 22.07 -0.09
N ARG A 699 -4.79 21.23 -0.10
CA ARG A 699 -4.99 20.19 -1.12
C ARG A 699 -5.23 20.78 -2.51
N LEU A 700 -6.02 21.85 -2.62
CA LEU A 700 -6.24 22.54 -3.89
C LEU A 700 -4.96 23.21 -4.39
N GLU A 701 -4.19 23.86 -3.51
CA GLU A 701 -2.89 24.45 -3.83
C GLU A 701 -1.88 23.39 -4.30
N ALA A 702 -1.81 22.24 -3.62
CA ALA A 702 -0.97 21.11 -4.02
C ALA A 702 -1.39 20.53 -5.39
N LEU A 703 -2.69 20.38 -5.63
CA LEU A 703 -3.23 19.94 -6.93
C LEU A 703 -2.84 20.90 -8.05
N ARG A 704 -3.03 22.21 -7.85
CA ARG A 704 -2.64 23.27 -8.79
C ARG A 704 -1.14 23.23 -9.09
N LYS A 705 -0.32 23.13 -8.05
CA LYS A 705 1.13 23.10 -8.18
C LYS A 705 1.58 21.90 -9.01
N LEU A 706 1.10 20.70 -8.70
CA LEU A 706 1.49 19.52 -9.45
C LEU A 706 0.90 19.50 -10.88
N TRP A 707 -0.34 19.98 -11.03
CA TRP A 707 -0.99 20.12 -12.34
C TRP A 707 -0.20 21.04 -13.25
N ARG A 708 0.27 22.20 -12.77
CA ARG A 708 1.05 23.12 -13.60
C ARG A 708 2.30 22.48 -14.21
N PHE A 709 2.97 21.59 -13.49
CA PHE A 709 4.10 20.83 -14.05
C PHE A 709 3.63 19.90 -15.18
N SER A 710 2.57 19.12 -14.95
CA SER A 710 2.00 18.21 -15.95
C SER A 710 1.49 18.96 -17.19
N GLU A 711 0.85 20.10 -16.98
CA GLU A 711 0.34 20.99 -18.02
C GLU A 711 1.47 21.46 -18.94
N LEU A 712 2.60 21.92 -18.38
CA LEU A 712 3.76 22.33 -19.17
C LEU A 712 4.26 21.20 -20.08
N ARG A 713 4.29 19.96 -19.57
CA ARG A 713 4.68 18.76 -20.35
C ARG A 713 3.69 18.49 -21.48
N ILE A 714 2.39 18.56 -21.20
CA ILE A 714 1.33 18.37 -22.19
C ILE A 714 1.39 19.44 -23.27
N GLN A 715 1.55 20.72 -22.89
CA GLN A 715 1.70 21.83 -23.82
C GLN A 715 2.90 21.63 -24.76
N GLY A 716 4.04 21.20 -24.23
CA GLY A 716 5.23 20.85 -25.03
C GLY A 716 4.90 19.78 -26.08
N ASN A 717 4.18 18.72 -25.70
CA ASN A 717 3.76 17.68 -26.63
C ASN A 717 2.80 18.19 -27.72
N ILE A 718 1.86 19.08 -27.38
CA ILE A 718 0.96 19.70 -28.36
C ILE A 718 1.76 20.56 -29.36
N LEU A 719 2.70 21.38 -28.88
CA LEU A 719 3.56 22.22 -29.73
C LEU A 719 4.40 21.36 -30.70
N THR A 720 4.94 20.24 -30.22
CA THR A 720 5.63 19.26 -31.05
C THR A 720 4.75 18.72 -32.18
N ARG A 721 3.51 18.33 -31.87
CA ARG A 721 2.55 17.83 -32.87
C ARG A 721 2.13 18.90 -33.87
N GLU A 722 1.99 20.16 -33.42
CA GLU A 722 1.72 21.29 -34.32
C GLU A 722 2.89 21.54 -35.28
N LEU A 723 4.14 21.41 -34.82
CA LEU A 723 5.32 21.50 -35.69
C LEU A 723 5.35 20.36 -36.71
N ASP A 724 5.07 19.14 -36.27
CA ASP A 724 5.05 17.98 -37.14
C ASP A 724 3.97 18.08 -38.24
N ALA A 725 2.83 18.68 -37.91
CA ALA A 725 1.76 18.95 -38.87
C ALA A 725 2.15 19.99 -39.95
N MET A 726 3.14 20.86 -39.68
CA MET A 726 3.65 21.84 -40.65
C MET A 726 4.64 21.19 -41.64
N ARG A 727 4.12 20.31 -42.51
CA ARG A 727 4.92 19.57 -43.49
C ARG A 727 5.42 20.39 -44.70
N ASN A 728 4.70 21.44 -45.11
CA ASN A 728 5.03 22.24 -46.28
C ASN A 728 5.18 23.72 -45.91
N ILE A 729 6.33 24.34 -46.21
CA ILE A 729 6.56 25.77 -46.04
C ILE A 729 6.61 26.42 -47.42
N ASN A 730 5.58 27.21 -47.76
CA ASN A 730 5.40 27.76 -49.11
C ASN A 730 5.11 29.26 -49.15
N SER A 731 5.16 29.95 -48.02
CA SER A 731 4.96 31.38 -47.93
C SER A 731 5.71 31.99 -46.75
N ASP A 732 6.01 33.28 -46.84
CA ASP A 732 6.68 34.03 -45.76
C ASP A 732 5.83 34.02 -44.48
N ALA A 733 4.50 34.04 -44.59
CA ALA A 733 3.61 33.94 -43.44
C ALA A 733 3.73 32.58 -42.71
N MET A 734 3.92 31.48 -43.46
CA MET A 734 4.15 30.16 -42.87
C MET A 734 5.55 30.05 -42.26
N ALA A 735 6.56 30.66 -42.89
CA ALA A 735 7.90 30.75 -42.33
C ALA A 735 7.89 31.47 -40.97
N GLU A 736 7.26 32.64 -40.89
CA GLU A 736 7.11 33.39 -39.63
C GLU A 736 6.30 32.61 -38.58
N LYS A 737 5.22 31.94 -38.99
CA LYS A 737 4.43 31.07 -38.09
C LYS A 737 5.27 29.93 -37.51
N LEU A 738 6.10 29.28 -38.33
CA LEU A 738 6.98 28.20 -37.89
C LEU A 738 8.01 28.70 -36.88
N VAL A 739 8.65 29.84 -37.15
CA VAL A 739 9.61 30.45 -36.21
C VAL A 739 8.94 30.84 -34.90
N ALA A 740 7.71 31.38 -34.94
CA ALA A 740 6.96 31.69 -33.73
C ALA A 740 6.61 30.44 -32.92
N LEU A 741 6.27 29.32 -33.59
CA LEU A 741 5.99 28.05 -32.94
C LEU A 741 7.25 27.45 -32.29
N ILE A 742 8.40 27.53 -32.97
CA ILE A 742 9.70 27.13 -32.42
C ILE A 742 10.04 27.92 -31.16
N LYS A 743 9.90 29.26 -31.20
CA LYS A 743 10.10 30.14 -30.05
C LYS A 743 9.22 29.75 -28.87
N ARG A 744 7.93 29.48 -29.12
CA ARG A 744 6.99 29.04 -28.08
C ARG A 744 7.38 27.69 -27.47
N GLY A 745 7.84 26.74 -28.28
CA GLY A 745 8.27 25.43 -27.78
C GLY A 745 9.54 25.49 -26.93
N TYR A 746 10.57 26.21 -27.37
CA TYR A 746 11.76 26.42 -26.55
C TYR A 746 11.48 27.21 -25.27
N GLN A 747 10.58 28.20 -25.31
CA GLN A 747 10.13 28.89 -24.09
C GLN A 747 9.39 27.93 -23.15
N ASN A 748 8.49 27.09 -23.65
CA ASN A 748 7.80 26.09 -22.82
C ASN A 748 8.78 25.09 -22.18
N ILE A 749 9.83 24.68 -22.90
CA ILE A 749 10.92 23.86 -22.34
C ILE A 749 11.63 24.62 -21.22
N ALA A 750 12.00 25.88 -21.44
CA ALA A 750 12.64 26.71 -20.42
C ALA A 750 11.75 26.87 -19.18
N ASP A 751 10.44 27.07 -19.37
CA ASP A 751 9.47 27.17 -18.29
C ASP A 751 9.36 25.84 -17.52
N SER A 752 9.37 24.70 -18.23
CA SER A 752 9.34 23.37 -17.60
C SER A 752 10.63 23.04 -16.84
N GLU A 753 11.79 23.53 -17.29
CA GLU A 753 13.08 23.33 -16.62
C GLU A 753 13.26 24.28 -15.45
N ALA A 754 12.76 25.52 -15.56
CA ALA A 754 12.77 26.51 -14.50
C ALA A 754 11.67 26.30 -13.45
N TYR A 755 10.74 25.38 -13.69
CA TYR A 755 9.69 25.04 -12.73
C TYR A 755 10.31 24.47 -11.44
N THR A 756 9.86 25.01 -10.30
CA THR A 756 10.35 24.66 -8.97
C THR A 756 9.21 24.45 -7.98
N MET A 757 9.50 23.63 -6.98
CA MET A 757 8.71 23.49 -5.75
C MET A 757 9.59 23.88 -4.55
N SER A 758 8.99 24.47 -3.52
CA SER A 758 9.67 24.63 -2.23
C SER A 758 9.78 23.29 -1.52
N ALA A 759 10.67 23.19 -0.53
CA ALA A 759 10.80 21.96 0.26
C ALA A 759 9.49 21.59 0.98
N GLU A 760 8.73 22.58 1.43
CA GLU A 760 7.40 22.37 2.04
C GLU A 760 6.39 21.83 1.02
N GLU A 761 6.37 22.39 -0.20
CA GLU A 761 5.51 21.89 -1.27
C GLU A 761 5.87 20.43 -1.64
N GLU A 762 7.17 20.12 -1.76
CA GLU A 762 7.61 18.76 -2.08
C GLU A 762 7.25 17.74 -0.98
N ASN A 763 7.46 18.09 0.29
CA ASN A 763 7.11 17.22 1.42
C ASN A 763 5.60 16.98 1.56
N LEU A 764 4.77 17.91 1.07
CA LEU A 764 3.32 17.75 1.05
C LEU A 764 2.86 16.87 -0.12
N ILE A 765 3.44 17.08 -1.31
CA ILE A 765 2.99 16.45 -2.55
C ILE A 765 3.55 15.03 -2.73
N PHE A 766 4.83 14.81 -2.41
CA PHE A 766 5.52 13.56 -2.70
C PHE A 766 5.65 12.69 -1.45
N ILE A 767 5.44 11.39 -1.63
CA ILE A 767 5.56 10.38 -0.56
C ILE A 767 7.02 10.25 -0.10
N ASP A 768 7.95 10.27 -1.06
CA ASP A 768 9.39 10.23 -0.83
C ASP A 768 10.07 11.27 -1.74
N PRO A 769 10.11 12.55 -1.34
CA PRO A 769 10.67 13.62 -2.16
C PRO A 769 12.16 13.43 -2.45
N GLY A 770 12.90 12.71 -1.59
CA GLY A 770 14.33 12.46 -1.79
C GLY A 770 14.62 11.58 -3.00
N ASN A 771 13.79 10.56 -3.24
CA ASN A 771 13.96 9.63 -4.37
C ASN A 771 12.99 9.90 -5.54
N ASN A 772 11.85 10.53 -5.28
CA ASN A 772 10.75 10.70 -6.25
C ASN A 772 10.22 12.15 -6.35
N GLY A 773 10.99 13.14 -5.88
CA GLY A 773 10.62 14.56 -5.96
C GLY A 773 10.68 15.15 -7.37
N LEU A 774 10.41 16.45 -7.48
CA LEU A 774 10.27 17.16 -8.77
C LEU A 774 11.51 17.01 -9.66
N GLU A 775 12.71 17.07 -9.09
CA GLU A 775 13.94 16.97 -9.87
C GLU A 775 14.10 15.59 -10.53
N GLN A 776 13.61 14.51 -9.90
CA GLN A 776 13.62 13.18 -10.52
C GLN A 776 12.60 13.07 -11.65
N LEU A 777 11.41 13.65 -11.48
CA LEU A 777 10.43 13.75 -12.57
C LEU A 777 10.98 14.52 -13.78
N LYS A 778 11.76 15.58 -13.52
CA LYS A 778 12.38 16.38 -14.57
C LYS A 778 13.45 15.61 -15.35
N LYS A 779 14.08 14.62 -14.71
CA LYS A 779 15.16 13.78 -15.23
C LYS A 779 14.69 12.46 -15.84
N PHE A 780 13.38 12.22 -15.99
CA PHE A 780 12.90 11.03 -16.71
C PHE A 780 13.40 11.03 -18.15
N SER A 781 14.40 10.19 -18.39
CA SER A 781 15.15 10.05 -19.62
C SER A 781 14.28 10.00 -20.87
N TYR A 782 13.25 9.15 -20.83
CA TYR A 782 12.34 8.91 -21.94
C TYR A 782 11.32 10.04 -22.17
N LEU A 783 11.24 11.00 -21.26
CA LEU A 783 10.27 12.11 -21.25
C LEU A 783 10.94 13.48 -21.16
N LEU A 784 12.23 13.58 -21.52
CA LEU A 784 12.94 14.86 -21.58
C LEU A 784 12.35 15.77 -22.68
N PRO A 785 11.89 17.00 -22.37
CA PRO A 785 11.17 17.82 -23.34
C PRO A 785 12.05 18.27 -24.50
N LEU A 786 13.31 18.62 -24.22
CA LEU A 786 14.22 19.18 -25.21
C LEU A 786 14.56 18.19 -26.34
N PRO A 787 15.09 16.99 -26.08
CA PRO A 787 15.35 16.02 -27.15
C PRO A 787 14.10 15.70 -27.97
N ASN A 788 12.96 15.51 -27.30
CA ASN A 788 11.71 15.22 -28.00
C ASN A 788 11.24 16.37 -28.89
N PHE A 789 11.37 17.62 -28.45
CA PHE A 789 11.02 18.77 -29.28
C PHE A 789 11.97 18.92 -30.47
N GLU A 790 13.27 18.70 -30.28
CA GLU A 790 14.29 18.78 -31.32
C GLU A 790 14.11 17.74 -32.43
N LEU A 791 13.55 16.56 -32.13
CA LEU A 791 13.16 15.57 -33.14
C LEU A 791 12.21 16.13 -34.21
N TYR A 792 11.46 17.18 -33.90
CA TYR A 792 10.48 17.78 -34.81
C TYR A 792 10.84 19.21 -35.22
N SER A 793 11.44 19.99 -34.32
CA SER A 793 11.85 21.37 -34.62
C SER A 793 12.99 21.41 -35.65
N GLU A 794 13.94 20.47 -35.59
CA GLU A 794 15.10 20.48 -36.49
C GLU A 794 14.72 20.14 -37.94
N PRO A 795 13.97 19.04 -38.23
CA PRO A 795 13.46 18.82 -39.59
C PRO A 795 12.57 19.97 -40.08
N ALA A 796 11.84 20.65 -39.19
CA ALA A 796 11.01 21.79 -39.55
C ALA A 796 11.86 23.01 -39.96
N LEU A 797 12.97 23.26 -39.24
CA LEU A 797 13.96 24.27 -39.58
C LEU A 797 14.69 23.96 -40.89
N GLU A 798 15.00 22.69 -41.16
CA GLU A 798 15.60 22.28 -42.43
C GLU A 798 14.67 22.58 -43.61
N ARG A 799 13.37 22.22 -43.51
CA ARG A 799 12.36 22.55 -44.52
C ARG A 799 12.20 24.06 -44.71
N LEU A 800 12.26 24.83 -43.63
CA LEU A 800 12.23 26.29 -43.71
C LEU A 800 13.49 26.81 -44.44
N SER A 801 14.66 26.30 -44.10
CA SER A 801 15.92 26.64 -44.77
C SER A 801 15.86 26.37 -46.27
N GLU A 802 15.31 25.23 -46.68
CA GLU A 802 15.08 24.91 -48.10
C GLU A 802 14.13 25.89 -48.79
N TYR A 803 13.01 26.23 -48.14
CA TYR A 803 12.08 27.24 -48.66
C TYR A 803 12.78 28.60 -48.88
N LEU A 804 13.54 29.06 -47.90
CA LEU A 804 14.26 30.34 -47.97
C LEU A 804 15.23 30.35 -49.16
N LEU A 805 16.02 29.27 -49.31
CA LEU A 805 16.97 29.12 -50.42
C LEU A 805 16.26 29.09 -51.78
N ASN A 806 15.22 28.27 -51.92
CA ASN A 806 14.47 28.11 -53.15
C ASN A 806 13.77 29.41 -53.61
N ASN A 807 13.51 30.33 -52.67
CA ASN A 807 12.89 31.63 -52.94
C ASN A 807 13.89 32.80 -52.94
N GLY A 808 15.20 32.53 -52.98
CA GLY A 808 16.25 33.55 -53.06
C GLY A 808 16.32 34.48 -51.85
N LYS A 809 15.87 34.02 -50.67
CA LYS A 809 15.94 34.77 -49.42
C LYS A 809 17.34 34.65 -48.81
N ASP A 810 17.79 35.69 -48.12
CA ASP A 810 19.02 35.66 -47.33
C ASP A 810 18.81 34.84 -46.05
N LEU A 811 19.18 33.56 -46.10
CA LEU A 811 19.01 32.61 -45.01
C LEU A 811 19.79 33.04 -43.74
N PRO A 812 21.10 33.38 -43.81
CA PRO A 812 21.82 33.91 -42.65
C PRO A 812 21.14 35.13 -42.03
N ALA A 813 20.77 36.13 -42.84
CA ALA A 813 20.14 37.34 -42.31
C ALA A 813 18.77 37.04 -41.65
N PHE A 814 17.99 36.13 -42.24
CA PHE A 814 16.70 35.70 -41.67
C PHE A 814 16.87 35.08 -40.28
N TYR A 815 17.70 34.06 -40.15
CA TYR A 815 17.89 33.36 -38.89
C TYR A 815 18.58 34.22 -37.84
N GLN A 816 19.58 35.02 -38.23
CA GLN A 816 20.25 35.96 -37.31
C GLN A 816 19.29 37.03 -36.78
N ALA A 817 18.42 37.59 -37.63
CA ALA A 817 17.42 38.56 -37.21
C ALA A 817 16.40 37.96 -36.22
N HIS A 818 16.03 36.70 -36.41
CA HIS A 818 15.13 35.98 -35.50
C HIS A 818 15.80 35.54 -34.21
N ALA A 819 17.05 35.11 -34.26
CA ALA A 819 17.88 34.77 -33.11
C ALA A 819 18.11 36.00 -32.23
N ALA A 820 18.43 37.16 -32.81
CA ALA A 820 18.62 38.42 -32.07
C ALA A 820 17.37 38.89 -31.32
N LYS A 821 16.18 38.44 -31.75
CA LYS A 821 14.88 38.73 -31.10
C LYS A 821 14.45 37.64 -30.11
N SER A 822 15.26 36.61 -29.89
CA SER A 822 14.94 35.50 -29.00
C SER A 822 15.53 35.75 -27.61
N SER A 823 14.74 35.59 -26.56
CA SER A 823 15.14 35.86 -25.17
C SER A 823 15.99 34.75 -24.58
N ASP A 824 15.78 33.50 -24.97
CA ASP A 824 16.50 32.33 -24.45
C ASP A 824 17.62 31.87 -25.40
N GLU A 825 18.63 31.21 -24.85
CA GLU A 825 19.82 30.76 -25.59
C GLU A 825 19.56 29.51 -26.43
N LYS A 826 18.64 28.63 -26.04
CA LYS A 826 18.33 27.39 -26.77
C LYS A 826 17.67 27.69 -28.11
N THR A 827 16.70 28.61 -28.14
CA THR A 827 16.12 29.13 -29.38
C THR A 827 17.19 29.75 -30.27
N ARG A 828 18.09 30.57 -29.70
CA ARG A 828 19.19 31.20 -30.46
C ARG A 828 20.08 30.15 -31.09
N ALA A 829 20.53 29.18 -30.30
CA ALA A 829 21.37 28.09 -30.77
C ALA A 829 20.68 27.28 -31.88
N ALA A 830 19.39 26.96 -31.74
CA ALA A 830 18.62 26.25 -32.75
C ALA A 830 18.52 27.00 -34.09
N LEU A 831 18.19 28.29 -34.05
CA LEU A 831 18.11 29.11 -35.27
C LEU A 831 19.49 29.29 -35.91
N LEU A 832 20.53 29.52 -35.11
CA LEU A 832 21.89 29.74 -35.60
C LEU A 832 22.57 28.45 -36.07
N THR A 833 22.14 27.28 -35.62
CA THR A 833 22.58 25.98 -36.14
C THR A 833 22.35 25.88 -37.64
N GLN A 834 21.20 26.37 -38.12
CA GLN A 834 20.88 26.38 -39.55
C GLN A 834 21.85 27.22 -40.39
N VAL A 835 22.41 28.28 -39.79
CA VAL A 835 23.46 29.13 -40.38
C VAL A 835 24.81 28.43 -40.30
N TYR A 836 25.18 27.92 -39.12
CA TYR A 836 26.46 27.28 -38.85
C TYR A 836 26.73 26.12 -39.81
N MET A 837 25.75 25.21 -39.95
CA MET A 837 25.85 24.03 -40.82
C MET A 837 26.06 24.35 -42.30
N ARG A 838 25.82 25.59 -42.74
CA ARG A 838 26.00 26.04 -44.13
C ARG A 838 27.26 26.89 -44.34
N GLN A 839 27.82 27.42 -43.25
CA GLN A 839 29.02 28.27 -43.28
C GLN A 839 30.29 27.52 -42.89
N HIS A 840 30.17 26.31 -42.35
CA HIS A 840 31.29 25.50 -41.88
C HIS A 840 31.32 24.14 -42.58
N ASP A 841 32.53 23.65 -42.83
CA ASP A 841 32.76 22.26 -43.24
C ASP A 841 32.61 21.36 -42.00
N LEU A 842 31.56 20.54 -41.98
CA LEU A 842 31.28 19.61 -40.89
C LEU A 842 32.23 18.42 -40.94
N VAL A 843 32.85 18.09 -39.81
CA VAL A 843 33.80 16.97 -39.67
C VAL A 843 33.15 15.85 -38.88
N ASN A 844 33.20 14.63 -39.42
CA ASN A 844 32.79 13.44 -38.68
C ASN A 844 33.83 13.12 -37.60
N LEU A 845 33.40 13.09 -36.34
CA LEU A 845 34.23 12.80 -35.18
C LEU A 845 34.30 11.29 -34.85
N VAL A 846 33.45 10.46 -35.46
CA VAL A 846 33.46 9.01 -35.28
C VAL A 846 34.63 8.39 -36.02
N GLN A 847 35.42 7.58 -35.31
CA GLN A 847 36.49 6.79 -35.89
C GLN A 847 35.94 5.48 -36.46
N ASN A 848 36.49 5.04 -37.60
CA ASN A 848 36.03 3.86 -38.33
C ASN A 848 34.51 3.80 -38.60
N PRO A 849 33.93 4.85 -39.22
CA PRO A 849 32.47 5.04 -39.29
C PRO A 849 31.71 4.00 -40.14
N SER A 850 32.40 3.37 -41.09
CA SER A 850 31.85 2.33 -41.99
C SER A 850 32.47 0.94 -41.71
N PHE A 851 33.08 0.76 -40.54
CA PHE A 851 33.60 -0.53 -40.06
C PHE A 851 34.70 -1.20 -40.93
N GLU A 852 35.31 -0.47 -41.86
CA GLU A 852 36.33 -1.00 -42.79
C GLU A 852 37.68 -1.33 -42.13
N ASP A 853 38.04 -0.67 -41.03
CA ASP A 853 39.25 -0.99 -40.24
C ASP A 853 38.94 -2.16 -39.29
N ASN A 854 39.08 -3.38 -39.80
CA ASN A 854 38.80 -4.62 -39.07
C ASN A 854 39.74 -5.77 -39.42
N THR A 855 39.77 -6.81 -38.57
CA THR A 855 40.58 -8.03 -38.75
C THR A 855 39.86 -9.16 -39.50
N GLY A 856 38.61 -8.95 -39.89
CA GLY A 856 37.74 -9.94 -40.53
C GLY A 856 37.12 -10.99 -39.58
N ALA A 857 37.23 -10.79 -38.26
CA ALA A 857 36.60 -11.67 -37.28
C ALA A 857 35.06 -11.61 -37.35
N GLY A 858 34.41 -12.76 -37.14
CA GLY A 858 32.95 -12.86 -37.01
C GLY A 858 32.14 -12.66 -38.29
N GLN A 859 32.68 -12.95 -39.48
CA GLN A 859 31.96 -12.82 -40.76
C GLN A 859 31.04 -14.02 -41.10
N GLU A 860 31.32 -15.21 -40.54
CA GLU A 860 30.54 -16.44 -40.79
C GLU A 860 29.94 -17.00 -39.48
N PRO A 861 28.78 -17.68 -39.54
CA PRO A 861 28.21 -18.36 -38.39
C PRO A 861 29.09 -19.52 -37.86
N PRO A 862 29.05 -19.84 -36.55
CA PRO A 862 28.26 -19.17 -35.52
C PRO A 862 28.86 -17.82 -35.12
N TYR A 863 28.02 -16.79 -35.10
CA TYR A 863 28.46 -15.43 -34.75
C TYR A 863 28.84 -15.32 -33.27
N PRO A 864 29.86 -14.52 -32.91
CA PRO A 864 30.33 -14.38 -31.53
C PRO A 864 29.34 -13.66 -30.61
N THR A 865 29.49 -13.87 -29.29
CA THR A 865 28.75 -13.17 -28.23
C THR A 865 29.25 -11.76 -27.93
N SER A 866 30.38 -11.38 -28.51
CA SER A 866 30.99 -10.05 -28.41
C SER A 866 31.56 -9.64 -29.76
N LEU A 867 31.58 -8.34 -30.04
CA LEU A 867 32.21 -7.78 -31.23
C LEU A 867 33.73 -7.84 -31.07
N GLU A 868 34.41 -8.54 -31.98
CA GLU A 868 35.86 -8.73 -31.97
C GLU A 868 36.49 -8.14 -33.23
N GLY A 869 37.68 -7.55 -33.09
CA GLY A 869 38.50 -7.19 -34.25
C GLY A 869 38.01 -6.00 -35.07
N VAL A 870 37.12 -5.15 -34.55
CA VAL A 870 36.67 -3.91 -35.20
C VAL A 870 37.26 -2.71 -34.48
N SER A 871 38.13 -1.95 -35.15
CA SER A 871 38.84 -0.82 -34.54
C SER A 871 37.86 0.26 -34.06
N HIS A 872 38.04 0.74 -32.83
CA HIS A 872 37.23 1.79 -32.16
C HIS A 872 35.74 1.46 -31.89
N TRP A 873 35.34 0.20 -32.09
CA TRP A 873 33.98 -0.26 -31.81
C TRP A 873 33.97 -1.42 -30.81
N TYR A 874 32.95 -1.44 -29.96
CA TYR A 874 32.79 -2.41 -28.88
C TYR A 874 31.37 -2.97 -28.86
N SER A 875 31.13 -4.03 -28.08
CA SER A 875 29.80 -4.57 -27.85
C SER A 875 29.45 -4.65 -26.36
N TRP A 876 28.17 -4.58 -26.05
CA TRP A 876 27.63 -4.88 -24.72
C TRP A 876 26.41 -5.81 -24.85
N ALA A 877 26.31 -6.79 -23.96
CA ALA A 877 25.19 -7.74 -23.85
C ALA A 877 25.12 -8.31 -22.42
N PHE A 878 23.99 -8.92 -22.05
CA PHE A 878 23.84 -9.64 -20.77
C PHE A 878 24.52 -11.01 -20.78
N ASP A 879 25.25 -11.35 -19.71
CA ASP A 879 26.07 -12.58 -19.58
C ASP A 879 25.30 -13.90 -19.79
N ASN A 880 23.99 -13.92 -19.49
CA ASN A 880 23.11 -15.10 -19.64
C ASN A 880 21.99 -14.90 -20.68
N SER A 881 22.25 -14.06 -21.70
CA SER A 881 21.36 -13.84 -22.83
C SER A 881 21.99 -14.34 -24.13
N ILE A 882 21.17 -14.84 -25.06
CA ILE A 882 21.63 -14.97 -26.44
C ILE A 882 21.77 -13.57 -27.04
N THR A 883 22.98 -13.21 -27.45
CA THR A 883 23.27 -12.04 -28.27
C THR A 883 24.37 -12.39 -29.26
N ARG A 884 24.23 -11.97 -30.51
CA ARG A 884 25.19 -12.26 -31.59
C ARG A 884 25.63 -10.95 -32.24
N PHE A 885 26.93 -10.80 -32.48
CA PHE A 885 27.51 -9.65 -33.18
C PHE A 885 28.32 -10.13 -34.36
N PHE A 886 28.24 -9.44 -35.50
CA PHE A 886 28.97 -9.84 -36.69
C PHE A 886 29.22 -8.69 -37.66
N LEU A 887 30.24 -8.84 -38.50
CA LEU A 887 30.43 -8.00 -39.67
C LEU A 887 29.70 -8.61 -40.86
N ASN A 888 28.82 -7.84 -41.47
CA ASN A 888 28.01 -8.23 -42.61
C ASN A 888 28.60 -7.61 -43.88
N SER A 889 29.16 -8.45 -44.75
CA SER A 889 29.71 -8.07 -46.06
C SER A 889 28.73 -8.25 -47.21
N GLU A 890 27.57 -8.87 -46.98
CA GLU A 890 26.56 -9.11 -48.02
C GLU A 890 25.69 -7.88 -48.27
N THR A 891 25.46 -7.08 -47.24
CA THR A 891 24.50 -5.97 -47.30
C THR A 891 25.06 -4.64 -46.83
N ALA A 892 26.35 -4.35 -47.00
CA ALA A 892 26.92 -3.03 -46.66
C ALA A 892 26.20 -1.87 -47.38
N HIS A 893 26.12 -0.70 -46.73
CA HIS A 893 25.59 0.52 -47.35
C HIS A 893 26.67 1.21 -48.18
N SER A 894 27.86 1.34 -47.61
CA SER A 894 29.06 1.80 -48.30
C SER A 894 30.25 0.86 -48.01
N GLY A 895 31.34 0.98 -48.77
CA GLY A 895 32.51 0.13 -48.56
C GLY A 895 32.23 -1.37 -48.78
N THR A 896 32.80 -2.19 -47.89
CA THR A 896 32.77 -3.65 -47.92
C THR A 896 31.96 -4.23 -46.77
N TYR A 897 31.89 -3.54 -45.63
CA TYR A 897 31.35 -4.08 -44.38
C TYR A 897 30.27 -3.18 -43.78
N SER A 898 29.32 -3.82 -43.10
CA SER A 898 28.43 -3.19 -42.12
C SER A 898 28.52 -3.97 -40.82
N CYS A 899 28.20 -3.37 -39.67
CA CYS A 899 28.23 -4.07 -38.39
C CYS A 899 26.80 -4.40 -37.94
N ALA A 900 26.55 -5.65 -37.55
CA ALA A 900 25.22 -6.14 -37.25
C ALA A 900 25.11 -6.82 -35.89
N ILE A 901 23.93 -6.66 -35.30
CA ILE A 901 23.45 -7.46 -34.17
C ILE A 901 22.52 -8.52 -34.75
N GLY A 902 22.77 -9.79 -34.47
CA GLY A 902 21.95 -10.96 -34.81
C GLY A 902 21.13 -11.44 -33.61
N GLU A 903 20.76 -12.73 -33.54
CA GLU A 903 19.95 -13.32 -32.46
C GLU A 903 20.10 -12.63 -31.10
N LEU A 904 18.99 -12.09 -30.57
CA LEU A 904 18.98 -11.29 -29.34
C LEU A 904 17.75 -11.64 -28.48
N GLN A 905 17.99 -12.10 -27.26
CA GLN A 905 16.93 -12.51 -26.32
C GLN A 905 16.52 -11.40 -25.33
N ILE A 906 17.48 -10.62 -24.82
CA ILE A 906 17.24 -9.59 -23.80
C ILE A 906 17.55 -8.19 -24.34
N ASN A 907 18.83 -7.80 -24.37
CA ASN A 907 19.28 -6.52 -24.90
C ASN A 907 20.78 -6.56 -25.27
N GLY A 908 21.19 -5.73 -26.23
CA GLY A 908 22.58 -5.62 -26.67
C GLY A 908 22.82 -4.45 -27.61
N ALA A 909 24.05 -3.93 -27.62
CA ALA A 909 24.41 -2.74 -28.40
C ALA A 909 25.84 -2.81 -28.95
N ILE A 910 26.05 -2.15 -30.10
CA ILE A 910 27.35 -1.80 -30.66
C ILE A 910 27.69 -0.37 -30.23
N ILE A 911 28.92 -0.15 -29.76
CA ILE A 911 29.29 1.00 -28.95
C ILE A 911 30.51 1.73 -29.53
N SER A 912 30.47 3.06 -29.58
CA SER A 912 31.60 3.93 -29.91
C SER A 912 31.67 5.16 -29.01
N TYR A 913 32.87 5.67 -28.75
CA TYR A 913 33.15 6.76 -27.81
C TYR A 913 33.71 7.99 -28.57
N VAL A 914 33.14 9.17 -28.32
CA VAL A 914 33.56 10.43 -28.98
C VAL A 914 33.63 11.57 -27.96
N GLU A 915 34.77 12.26 -27.89
CA GLU A 915 34.93 13.46 -27.05
C GLU A 915 34.08 14.63 -27.60
N ILE A 916 33.36 15.33 -26.73
CA ILE A 916 32.51 16.47 -27.07
C ILE A 916 32.87 17.71 -26.24
N GLN A 917 32.65 18.88 -26.84
CA GLN A 917 32.98 20.19 -26.29
C GLN A 917 31.79 20.79 -25.54
N PRO A 918 32.02 21.51 -24.42
CA PRO A 918 30.95 22.12 -23.65
C PRO A 918 30.07 23.06 -24.47
N ASN A 919 28.76 23.05 -24.21
CA ASN A 919 27.74 23.94 -24.82
C ASN A 919 27.63 23.90 -26.37
N CYS A 920 28.32 22.98 -27.04
CA CYS A 920 28.17 22.78 -28.49
C CYS A 920 26.94 21.92 -28.80
N ARG A 921 26.42 22.00 -30.03
CA ARG A 921 25.39 21.05 -30.52
C ARG A 921 26.00 20.08 -31.51
N TYR A 922 25.51 18.86 -31.48
CA TYR A 922 26.00 17.75 -32.27
C TYR A 922 24.86 17.06 -33.02
N ARG A 923 25.17 16.55 -34.22
CA ARG A 923 24.26 15.73 -35.01
C ARG A 923 24.84 14.33 -35.18
N LEU A 924 24.14 13.34 -34.66
CA LEU A 924 24.38 11.93 -35.00
C LEU A 924 23.61 11.61 -36.29
N THR A 925 24.27 10.97 -37.23
CA THR A 925 23.64 10.31 -38.40
C THR A 925 24.21 8.90 -38.54
N PHE A 926 23.41 7.97 -39.03
CA PHE A 926 23.85 6.60 -39.33
C PHE A 926 22.85 5.96 -40.29
N TRP A 927 23.26 4.91 -40.98
CA TRP A 927 22.36 4.07 -41.75
C TRP A 927 22.01 2.82 -40.97
N VAL A 928 20.75 2.41 -41.05
CA VAL A 928 20.26 1.18 -40.42
C VAL A 928 19.48 0.35 -41.44
N ARG A 929 19.66 -0.96 -41.38
CA ARG A 929 18.91 -1.94 -42.17
C ARG A 929 18.63 -3.19 -41.35
N ARG A 930 17.48 -3.79 -41.55
CA ARG A 930 17.09 -5.08 -40.96
C ARG A 930 16.70 -6.05 -42.06
N ASN A 931 16.80 -7.35 -41.80
CA ASN A 931 16.27 -8.36 -42.72
C ASN A 931 14.83 -8.81 -42.40
N ARG A 932 14.30 -8.40 -41.26
CA ARG A 932 12.94 -8.69 -40.78
C ARG A 932 12.34 -7.54 -39.97
N GLY A 933 11.01 -7.49 -39.96
CA GLY A 933 10.21 -6.53 -39.22
C GLY A 933 10.31 -6.64 -37.68
N ASP A 934 9.32 -6.07 -37.00
CA ASP A 934 9.38 -5.83 -35.55
C ASP A 934 9.19 -7.07 -34.66
N GLU A 935 8.72 -8.19 -35.23
CA GLU A 935 8.38 -9.46 -34.54
C GLU A 935 7.59 -9.30 -33.21
N GLY A 936 6.93 -8.16 -32.99
CA GLY A 936 6.28 -7.82 -31.72
C GLY A 936 7.11 -7.03 -30.70
N PHE A 937 8.42 -6.84 -30.91
CA PHE A 937 9.37 -6.23 -29.96
C PHE A 937 9.83 -4.82 -30.36
N GLY A 938 9.28 -4.25 -31.44
CA GLY A 938 9.67 -2.95 -31.98
C GLY A 938 10.86 -3.02 -32.93
N MET A 939 11.22 -1.89 -33.54
CA MET A 939 12.28 -1.83 -34.55
C MET A 939 13.68 -1.67 -33.95
N GLY A 940 13.81 -1.38 -32.65
CA GLY A 940 15.07 -1.01 -32.00
C GLY A 940 15.31 0.51 -31.99
N SER A 941 16.43 0.93 -31.41
CA SER A 941 16.80 2.35 -31.32
C SER A 941 18.30 2.56 -31.21
N ALA A 942 18.77 3.72 -31.66
CA ALA A 942 20.11 4.20 -31.31
C ALA A 942 19.99 5.18 -30.15
N SER A 943 20.99 5.22 -29.29
CA SER A 943 21.00 6.11 -28.15
C SER A 943 22.36 6.76 -27.95
N ILE A 944 22.38 7.97 -27.39
CA ILE A 944 23.58 8.68 -26.98
C ILE A 944 23.54 8.84 -25.46
N ARG A 945 24.61 8.40 -24.81
CA ARG A 945 24.85 8.63 -23.39
C ARG A 945 26.07 9.51 -23.20
N MET A 946 26.19 10.19 -22.06
CA MET A 946 27.30 11.11 -21.81
C MET A 946 27.92 10.84 -20.46
N GLN A 947 29.25 10.81 -20.40
CA GLN A 947 30.01 10.63 -19.17
C GLN A 947 31.25 11.52 -19.14
N ASN A 948 31.77 11.75 -17.94
CA ASN A 948 33.08 12.35 -17.73
C ASN A 948 33.86 11.56 -16.66
N GLU A 949 34.96 12.11 -16.17
CA GLU A 949 35.80 11.49 -15.13
C GLU A 949 35.05 11.22 -13.81
N THR A 950 33.93 11.91 -13.57
CA THR A 950 33.11 11.75 -12.35
C THR A 950 31.98 10.73 -12.51
N GLY A 951 31.80 10.18 -13.72
CA GLY A 951 30.77 9.18 -14.03
C GLY A 951 29.78 9.64 -15.10
N TRP A 952 28.59 9.03 -15.11
CA TRP A 952 27.52 9.37 -16.04
C TRP A 952 26.99 10.78 -15.78
N LEU A 953 26.87 11.58 -16.84
CA LEU A 953 26.30 12.93 -16.82
C LEU A 953 24.82 12.96 -17.18
N ASP A 954 24.28 11.81 -17.53
CA ASP A 954 22.90 11.66 -17.98
C ASP A 954 21.97 11.06 -16.91
N ASP A 955 22.47 10.73 -15.72
CA ASP A 955 21.70 10.05 -14.65
C ASP A 955 20.93 8.81 -15.16
N GLY A 956 21.47 8.08 -16.15
CA GLY A 956 20.78 6.95 -16.79
C GLY A 956 20.01 7.32 -18.07
N SER A 957 20.03 8.59 -18.48
CA SER A 957 19.16 9.14 -19.53
C SER A 957 19.77 9.20 -20.91
N ALA A 958 19.59 8.13 -21.69
CA ALA A 958 20.08 8.12 -23.06
C ALA A 958 19.16 8.91 -24.02
N ILE A 959 19.74 9.83 -24.80
CA ILE A 959 19.04 10.50 -25.91
C ILE A 959 18.82 9.45 -26.99
N SER A 960 17.58 9.05 -27.24
CA SER A 960 17.28 7.88 -28.06
C SER A 960 16.45 8.22 -29.30
N ILE A 961 16.77 7.57 -30.41
CA ILE A 961 16.03 7.62 -31.68
C ILE A 961 15.60 6.21 -32.08
N ALA A 962 14.29 6.00 -32.20
CA ALA A 962 13.72 4.74 -32.66
C ALA A 962 13.96 4.54 -34.16
N TYR A 963 14.15 3.28 -34.58
CA TYR A 963 14.34 2.98 -35.98
C TYR A 963 13.01 3.00 -36.75
N PRO A 964 12.98 3.60 -37.95
CA PRO A 964 11.78 3.65 -38.77
C PRO A 964 11.43 2.25 -39.32
N PRO A 965 10.14 1.87 -39.44
CA PRO A 965 9.71 0.61 -40.06
C PRO A 965 10.31 0.39 -41.46
N GLU A 966 10.57 1.47 -42.18
CA GLU A 966 11.20 1.48 -43.49
C GLU A 966 12.58 0.81 -43.49
N CYS A 967 13.29 0.64 -42.37
CA CYS A 967 14.59 -0.02 -42.38
C CYS A 967 14.52 -1.54 -42.64
N GLU A 968 13.32 -2.11 -42.71
CA GLU A 968 13.14 -3.50 -43.13
C GLU A 968 13.49 -3.68 -44.62
N ASN A 969 14.47 -4.53 -44.88
CA ASN A 969 15.01 -4.91 -46.18
C ASN A 969 15.65 -3.79 -47.01
N GLN A 970 15.73 -2.56 -46.50
CA GLN A 970 16.39 -1.42 -47.16
C GLN A 970 17.17 -0.57 -46.15
N TRP A 971 18.22 0.09 -46.65
CA TRP A 971 19.00 1.03 -45.86
C TRP A 971 18.24 2.34 -45.67
N VAL A 972 18.12 2.79 -44.42
CA VAL A 972 17.49 4.06 -44.07
C VAL A 972 18.45 4.90 -43.24
N LYS A 973 18.63 6.16 -43.64
CA LYS A 973 19.42 7.13 -42.88
C LYS A 973 18.59 7.66 -41.71
N CYS A 974 19.11 7.50 -40.50
CA CYS A 974 18.58 8.08 -39.28
C CYS A 974 19.43 9.28 -38.85
N SER A 975 18.82 10.24 -38.16
CA SER A 975 19.55 11.36 -37.57
C SER A 975 18.89 11.87 -36.30
N THR A 976 19.70 12.24 -35.31
CA THR A 976 19.25 12.97 -34.12
C THR A 976 20.24 14.08 -33.77
N ILE A 977 19.74 15.13 -33.12
CA ILE A 977 20.54 16.26 -32.63
C ILE A 977 20.51 16.26 -31.11
N PHE A 978 21.61 16.70 -30.50
CA PHE A 978 21.67 16.94 -29.07
C PHE A 978 22.62 18.09 -28.71
N SER A 979 22.44 18.65 -27.52
CA SER A 979 23.32 19.67 -26.96
C SER A 979 24.25 19.05 -25.91
N ALA A 980 25.53 19.39 -25.96
CA ALA A 980 26.51 18.94 -24.98
C ALA A 980 26.35 19.69 -23.64
N PRO A 981 26.64 19.04 -22.50
CA PRO A 981 26.58 19.68 -21.20
C PRO A 981 27.61 20.81 -21.08
N ASN A 982 27.48 21.68 -20.08
CA ASN A 982 28.45 22.76 -19.80
C ASN A 982 29.73 22.25 -19.08
N VAL A 983 30.14 21.02 -19.37
CA VAL A 983 31.37 20.40 -18.86
C VAL A 983 31.96 19.50 -19.94
N PRO A 984 33.29 19.26 -19.94
CA PRO A 984 33.89 18.28 -20.84
C PRO A 984 33.24 16.90 -20.65
N ALA A 985 32.91 16.25 -21.75
CA ALA A 985 32.20 14.97 -21.74
C ALA A 985 32.64 14.09 -22.91
N THR A 986 32.43 12.79 -22.75
CA THR A 986 32.50 11.79 -23.82
C THR A 986 31.08 11.32 -24.14
N ALA A 987 30.68 11.47 -25.39
CA ALA A 987 29.47 10.88 -25.93
C ALA A 987 29.72 9.39 -26.23
N LEU A 988 28.86 8.55 -25.68
CA LEU A 988 28.76 7.13 -25.96
C LEU A 988 27.63 6.90 -26.94
N ILE A 989 27.96 6.48 -28.16
CA ILE A 989 26.99 6.09 -29.19
C ILE A 989 26.66 4.62 -28.98
N LEU A 990 25.38 4.30 -28.80
CA LEU A 990 24.88 2.93 -28.66
C LEU A 990 23.92 2.63 -29.81
N LEU A 991 24.29 1.70 -30.69
CA LEU A 991 23.43 1.19 -31.75
C LEU A 991 22.86 -0.14 -31.28
N SER A 992 21.58 -0.20 -30.91
CA SER A 992 20.96 -1.37 -30.28
C SER A 992 19.92 -2.02 -31.19
N ALA A 993 19.68 -3.32 -31.01
CA ALA A 993 18.61 -4.02 -31.71
C ALA A 993 17.46 -4.36 -30.74
N ALA A 994 16.25 -4.49 -31.29
CA ALA A 994 15.16 -5.13 -30.55
C ALA A 994 15.41 -6.65 -30.44
N LYS A 995 14.70 -7.32 -29.51
CA LYS A 995 14.71 -8.79 -29.42
C LYS A 995 14.41 -9.39 -30.79
N GLN A 996 15.20 -10.37 -31.22
CA GLN A 996 15.13 -10.92 -32.57
C GLN A 996 15.58 -12.38 -32.62
N ALA A 997 14.90 -13.18 -33.46
CA ALA A 997 15.12 -14.62 -33.64
C ALA A 997 16.52 -14.98 -34.21
N PRO A 998 16.94 -16.27 -34.19
CA PRO A 998 18.24 -16.73 -34.68
C PRO A 998 18.67 -16.25 -36.07
N ASP A 999 17.72 -16.01 -36.96
CA ASP A 999 17.96 -15.61 -38.34
C ASP A 999 17.66 -14.13 -38.62
N ALA A 1000 17.24 -13.37 -37.61
CA ALA A 1000 16.98 -11.95 -37.70
C ALA A 1000 18.23 -11.13 -37.31
N TRP A 1001 18.44 -10.02 -38.01
CA TRP A 1001 19.53 -9.10 -37.72
C TRP A 1001 19.18 -7.64 -38.00
N THR A 1002 19.89 -6.75 -37.31
CA THR A 1002 19.88 -5.30 -37.50
C THR A 1002 21.32 -4.85 -37.75
N ALA A 1003 21.58 -4.30 -38.93
CA ALA A 1003 22.87 -3.82 -39.39
C ALA A 1003 22.94 -2.29 -39.41
N PHE A 1004 24.14 -1.77 -39.18
CA PHE A 1004 24.47 -0.36 -39.13
C PHE A 1004 25.66 -0.05 -40.02
N ASP A 1005 25.67 1.15 -40.59
CA ASP A 1005 26.74 1.62 -41.46
C ASP A 1005 26.83 3.16 -41.47
N ASP A 1006 27.96 3.70 -41.95
CA ASP A 1006 28.22 5.12 -42.19
C ASP A 1006 27.81 6.02 -41.01
N VAL A 1007 28.32 5.71 -39.82
CA VAL A 1007 28.00 6.44 -38.59
C VAL A 1007 28.78 7.75 -38.53
N SER A 1008 28.09 8.87 -38.33
CA SER A 1008 28.71 10.19 -38.23
C SER A 1008 28.21 10.97 -37.04
N LEU A 1009 29.13 11.58 -36.30
CA LEU A 1009 28.85 12.54 -35.23
C LEU A 1009 29.54 13.87 -35.57
N GLU A 1010 28.74 14.89 -35.91
CA GLU A 1010 29.24 16.18 -36.40
C GLU A 1010 28.92 17.30 -35.41
N LYS A 1011 29.87 18.20 -35.15
CA LYS A 1011 29.59 19.44 -34.44
C LYS A 1011 28.85 20.40 -35.38
N ILE A 1012 27.61 20.75 -35.04
CA ILE A 1012 26.70 21.54 -35.88
C ILE A 1012 26.39 22.93 -35.33
N TYR A 1013 26.86 23.24 -34.13
CA TYR A 1013 26.82 24.57 -33.55
C TYR A 1013 27.88 24.71 -32.46
N GLU A 1014 28.49 25.89 -32.42
CA GLU A 1014 29.43 26.30 -31.38
C GLU A 1014 29.04 27.71 -30.93
N PRO A 1015 28.79 27.92 -29.62
CA PRO A 1015 28.49 29.25 -29.11
C PRO A 1015 29.69 30.18 -29.32
N THR A 1016 29.42 31.42 -29.70
CA THR A 1016 30.48 32.43 -29.81
C THR A 1016 30.95 32.78 -28.38
N PRO A 1017 32.26 32.79 -28.11
CA PRO A 1017 32.81 33.02 -26.77
C PRO A 1017 32.50 34.40 -26.19
#